data_AF-A0A2H5BSJ7-F1
#
_entry.id   AF-A0A2H5BSJ7-F1
#
_cell.length_a   1.000
_cell.length_b   1.000
_cell.length_c   1.000
_cell.angle_alpha   90.00
_cell.angle_beta   90.00
_cell.angle_gamma   90.00
#
_symmetry.space_group_name_H-M   'P 1'
#
loop_
_entity.id
_entity.type
_entity.pdbx_description
1 polymer ?
#
loop_
_entity_poly.entity_id
_entity_poly.type
_entity_poly.pdbx_seq_one_letter_code
_entity_poly.pdbx_strand_id
1 'polypeptide(L)'
;MKIDIKQLIDIIKDANIDELYLRDIGVDTTQKGNVPCPVHGGKDKNFQFDLNKRIYTCYSHGCVVGADIIELCRTYEHFEKPIEAILFLANKYNIPLPFTKNKTNTKKINNVPKNIYIKKKDINSFIEEKKQEAFRNNDIELAFEFECMTDKDKRKYYLDNNIKIKSMLEKQNYSSYKADSIINIDKYISENLKGIRESIKHATEGKNVLMVAPTGSGKTYSIINTLKELDIKALFIFPNSANVQQAIVEYKIAGAYDKIPTKHALEGNKLVAMTWDKTEQLLKEDLSEYIIVIDEIHQTYTDAFRSKAIKSLNNITNKCRGRLDITATPSKLEFEIYNKVIEYKQNIQTEYKVKLYDKINIGKVIEILNNSNNSMLLKDSISTLNYISKKVNKKSGVVISDTKDTSKLYDRIVSYSDMEGYEVLLNTSVITAGVNINNPNVTDIIVIGEKDVGKIKQYVARARGAKSINVHIFNSYKTTNEDSNVYSVEWCINENIKDVESLTNIYNKASKRDLPYRAIGIDISPINIKNIDSNIYYDKKDMCYKTDKLYIKSNAYNNYYQTRTINSFKVLLEEYFNKIEIVETEKETKKIEEEIKEHEEAIKEFKKSAIEQLEGHKKYLVGYSEIKKSMTSSNLLKYHHDMRIDNNICLKYYMEHDLYSLIINNNCRKTIDLFSDFVLDNSYSIDLSWKLATMSDEKRNLFFEQINTTIYRKINKKYANSLLNDDNIGTYTYNYINFNFGVGTSYTKEHLEALAVDLQTFLATKKKLTIKKISLILQSIFVIEVKQHRGVTGLPYKYYKNILPNPVTDKKVIRVYTIKKHIDIEDIKKELGLIDNDLSIEHLVEARINKLLNAIDETEKEVLLEGLI
;
A
#
# COMPACT_ATOMS: atom_id res chain seq x y z
N MET A 1 -20.26 -41.61 15.88
CA MET A 1 -19.36 -42.22 16.89
C MET A 1 -18.29 -41.21 17.26
N LYS A 2 -18.14 -40.85 18.54
CA LYS A 2 -16.89 -40.24 19.03
C LYS A 2 -15.84 -41.33 18.99
N ILE A 3 -14.87 -41.24 18.08
CA ILE A 3 -13.74 -42.18 18.06
C ILE A 3 -12.89 -41.84 19.28
N ASP A 4 -12.64 -42.83 20.13
CA ASP A 4 -11.76 -42.68 21.29
C ASP A 4 -10.31 -42.55 20.79
N ILE A 5 -9.60 -41.52 21.25
CA ILE A 5 -8.19 -41.31 20.92
C ILE A 5 -7.37 -42.53 21.33
N LYS A 6 -7.77 -43.24 22.39
CA LYS A 6 -7.13 -44.47 22.82
C LYS A 6 -7.15 -45.55 21.73
N GLN A 7 -8.28 -45.71 21.03
CA GLN A 7 -8.38 -46.67 19.91
C GLN A 7 -7.46 -46.29 18.73
N LEU A 8 -7.29 -45.00 18.44
CA LEU A 8 -6.38 -44.55 17.39
C LEU A 8 -4.92 -44.77 17.76
N ILE A 9 -4.57 -44.56 19.02
CA ILE A 9 -3.23 -44.85 19.57
C ILE A 9 -2.93 -46.34 19.43
N ASP A 10 -3.87 -47.21 19.80
CA ASP A 10 -3.70 -48.66 19.73
C ASP A 10 -3.47 -49.12 18.28
N ILE A 11 -4.22 -48.59 17.31
CA ILE A 11 -4.02 -48.89 15.87
C ILE A 11 -2.61 -48.53 15.38
N ILE A 12 -2.10 -47.35 15.78
CA ILE A 12 -0.75 -46.94 15.38
C ILE A 12 0.31 -47.82 16.03
N LYS A 13 0.15 -48.16 17.32
CA LYS A 13 1.09 -49.04 18.02
C LYS A 13 1.08 -50.45 17.40
N ASP A 14 -0.07 -50.99 17.04
CA ASP A 14 -0.17 -52.34 16.47
C ASP A 14 0.35 -52.44 15.04
N ALA A 15 0.54 -51.32 14.35
CA ALA A 15 1.09 -51.27 12.98
C ALA A 15 2.61 -51.58 12.88
N ASN A 16 3.33 -51.74 14.01
CA ASN A 16 4.75 -52.10 14.06
C ASN A 16 5.67 -51.17 13.22
N ILE A 17 5.37 -49.88 13.17
CA ILE A 17 6.12 -48.89 12.37
C ILE A 17 7.34 -48.30 13.09
N ASP A 18 7.53 -48.66 14.35
CA ASP A 18 8.54 -48.19 15.29
C ASP A 18 9.96 -48.19 14.70
N GLU A 19 10.41 -49.29 14.13
CA GLU A 19 11.75 -49.40 13.53
C GLU A 19 11.89 -48.59 12.23
N LEU A 20 10.84 -48.58 11.40
CA LEU A 20 10.81 -47.82 10.14
C LEU A 20 10.90 -46.32 10.41
N TYR A 21 10.13 -45.84 11.39
CA TYR A 21 10.12 -44.44 11.75
C TYR A 21 11.45 -43.99 12.36
N LEU A 22 12.08 -44.81 13.21
CA LEU A 22 13.42 -44.54 13.72
C LEU A 22 14.45 -44.36 12.59
N ARG A 23 14.45 -45.24 11.59
CA ARG A 23 15.36 -45.11 10.44
C ARG A 23 15.09 -43.85 9.63
N ASP A 24 13.83 -43.50 9.43
CA ASP A 24 13.44 -42.30 8.68
C ASP A 24 13.89 -41.01 9.35
N ILE A 25 13.95 -40.98 10.69
CA ILE A 25 14.47 -39.84 11.45
C ILE A 25 15.98 -39.95 11.72
N GLY A 26 16.67 -40.86 11.01
CA GLY A 26 18.13 -40.97 11.00
C GLY A 26 18.74 -41.77 12.15
N VAL A 27 17.95 -42.60 12.86
CA VAL A 27 18.45 -43.49 13.90
C VAL A 27 18.92 -44.82 13.31
N ASP A 28 20.17 -45.18 13.59
CA ASP A 28 20.73 -46.49 13.23
C ASP A 28 20.19 -47.57 14.16
N THR A 29 19.17 -48.30 13.70
CA THR A 29 18.50 -49.36 14.49
C THR A 29 19.32 -50.65 14.61
N THR A 30 20.48 -50.74 13.96
CA THR A 30 21.35 -51.93 14.04
C THR A 30 22.26 -51.92 15.26
N GLN A 31 22.46 -50.76 15.89
CA GLN A 31 23.24 -50.62 17.11
C GLN A 31 22.39 -50.97 18.34
N LYS A 32 22.83 -51.96 19.12
CA LYS A 32 22.14 -52.44 20.34
C LYS A 32 22.35 -51.56 21.59
N GLY A 33 22.76 -50.31 21.43
CA GLY A 33 23.12 -49.41 22.54
C GLY A 33 23.01 -47.95 22.15
N ASN A 34 23.31 -47.03 23.09
CA ASN A 34 23.00 -45.62 22.94
C ASN A 34 23.45 -45.02 21.59
N VAL A 35 22.56 -44.27 20.95
CA VAL A 35 22.76 -43.60 19.66
C VAL A 35 22.61 -42.07 19.84
N PRO A 36 23.11 -41.28 18.89
CA PRO A 36 22.81 -39.85 18.83
C PRO A 36 21.30 -39.61 18.81
N CYS A 37 20.82 -38.64 19.60
CA CYS A 37 19.39 -38.38 19.67
C CYS A 37 18.90 -37.66 18.40
N PRO A 38 17.86 -38.17 17.71
CA PRO A 38 17.35 -37.53 16.50
C PRO A 38 16.65 -36.20 16.81
N VAL A 39 16.15 -36.00 18.03
CA VAL A 39 15.35 -34.81 18.39
C VAL A 39 16.21 -33.57 18.62
N HIS A 40 17.32 -33.68 19.36
CA HIS A 40 18.17 -32.53 19.68
C HIS A 40 19.54 -32.55 18.97
N GLY A 41 19.81 -33.57 18.12
CA GLY A 41 20.94 -33.58 17.18
C GLY A 41 22.34 -33.57 17.80
N GLY A 42 22.49 -33.94 19.08
CA GLY A 42 23.79 -33.99 19.75
C GLY A 42 24.68 -35.16 19.29
N LYS A 43 26.00 -34.99 19.30
CA LYS A 43 26.98 -36.08 19.06
C LYS A 43 26.99 -37.12 20.18
N ASP A 44 26.50 -36.75 21.36
CA ASP A 44 26.46 -37.62 22.53
C ASP A 44 25.44 -38.74 22.35
N LYS A 45 25.90 -39.96 22.58
CA LYS A 45 25.08 -41.18 22.52
C LYS A 45 24.21 -41.27 23.78
N ASN A 46 23.15 -40.47 23.80
CA ASN A 46 22.22 -40.34 24.95
C ASN A 46 20.81 -40.87 24.65
N PHE A 47 20.53 -41.28 23.41
CA PHE A 47 19.24 -41.85 23.03
C PHE A 47 19.29 -43.37 23.05
N GLN A 48 18.36 -43.98 23.76
CA GLN A 48 18.18 -45.41 23.89
C GLN A 48 16.75 -45.77 23.47
N PHE A 49 16.60 -46.88 22.78
CA PHE A 49 15.31 -47.40 22.37
C PHE A 49 15.27 -48.91 22.60
N ASP A 50 14.11 -49.43 22.99
CA ASP A 50 13.83 -50.86 23.08
C ASP A 50 12.61 -51.14 22.19
N LEU A 51 12.85 -51.74 21.03
CA LEU A 51 11.78 -52.06 20.06
C LEU A 51 10.81 -53.12 20.61
N ASN A 52 11.26 -54.01 21.50
CA ASN A 52 10.40 -55.04 22.09
C ASN A 52 9.47 -54.43 23.15
N LYS A 53 9.98 -53.47 23.94
CA LYS A 53 9.18 -52.73 24.93
C LYS A 53 8.49 -51.50 24.35
N ARG A 54 8.83 -51.10 23.13
CA ARG A 54 8.38 -49.88 22.42
C ARG A 54 8.53 -48.59 23.23
N ILE A 55 9.69 -48.46 23.89
CA ILE A 55 10.02 -47.30 24.73
C ILE A 55 11.25 -46.59 24.17
N TYR A 56 11.18 -45.27 24.12
CA TYR A 56 12.23 -44.37 23.64
C TYR A 56 12.63 -43.38 24.73
N THR A 57 13.92 -43.30 25.03
CA THR A 57 14.43 -42.46 26.10
C THR A 57 15.71 -41.75 25.67
N CYS A 58 15.76 -40.45 25.91
CA CYS A 58 16.92 -39.60 25.85
C CYS A 58 17.27 -39.13 27.27
N TYR A 59 18.48 -39.40 27.72
CA TYR A 59 18.93 -39.01 29.06
C TYR A 59 19.39 -37.54 29.18
N SER A 60 19.34 -36.77 28.09
CA SER A 60 19.60 -35.33 28.12
C SER A 60 18.38 -34.59 28.68
N HIS A 61 18.61 -33.68 29.62
CA HIS A 61 17.56 -33.00 30.41
C HIS A 61 16.41 -32.48 29.55
N GLY A 62 15.24 -33.13 29.69
CA GLY A 62 13.97 -32.67 29.13
C GLY A 62 13.70 -32.99 27.65
N CYS A 63 14.52 -33.84 27.00
CA CYS A 63 14.32 -34.12 25.58
C CYS A 63 13.14 -35.07 25.29
N VAL A 64 13.25 -36.35 25.65
CA VAL A 64 12.19 -37.37 25.53
C VAL A 64 12.50 -38.46 26.55
N VAL A 65 11.64 -38.77 27.53
CA VAL A 65 11.94 -39.79 28.57
C VAL A 65 10.80 -40.78 28.69
N GLY A 66 11.08 -42.08 28.49
CA GLY A 66 10.08 -43.13 28.62
C GLY A 66 8.90 -43.02 27.64
N ALA A 67 9.10 -42.39 26.50
CA ALA A 67 8.04 -42.06 25.54
C ALA A 67 7.74 -43.22 24.58
N ASP A 68 6.57 -43.17 23.93
CA ASP A 68 6.21 -44.06 22.82
C ASP A 68 6.47 -43.41 21.45
N ILE A 69 6.21 -44.16 20.37
CA ILE A 69 6.49 -43.72 19.00
C ILE A 69 5.69 -42.48 18.59
N ILE A 70 4.49 -42.29 19.15
CA ILE A 70 3.62 -41.15 18.86
C ILE A 70 4.20 -39.91 19.52
N GLU A 71 4.63 -40.01 20.77
CA GLU A 71 5.22 -38.89 21.50
C GLU A 71 6.62 -38.54 20.99
N LEU A 72 7.41 -39.54 20.57
CA LEU A 72 8.67 -39.33 19.85
C LEU A 72 8.43 -38.59 18.53
N CYS A 73 7.44 -39.02 17.74
CA CYS A 73 7.08 -38.38 16.49
C CYS A 73 6.59 -36.95 16.71
N ARG A 74 5.71 -36.75 17.71
CA ARG A 74 5.19 -35.44 18.10
C ARG A 74 6.31 -34.47 18.44
N THR A 75 7.31 -34.94 19.19
CA THR A 75 8.44 -34.10 19.62
C THR A 75 9.40 -33.80 18.46
N TYR A 76 9.72 -34.80 17.64
CA TYR A 76 10.64 -34.66 16.49
C TYR A 76 10.06 -33.78 15.37
N GLU A 77 8.78 -33.97 15.03
CA GLU A 77 8.09 -33.22 13.96
C GLU A 77 7.46 -31.91 14.47
N HIS A 78 7.61 -31.60 15.76
CA HIS A 78 7.08 -30.40 16.43
C HIS A 78 5.54 -30.24 16.37
N PHE A 79 4.79 -31.33 16.52
CA PHE A 79 3.32 -31.30 16.58
C PHE A 79 2.81 -30.83 17.95
N GLU A 80 1.78 -29.98 17.96
CA GLU A 80 1.19 -29.47 19.21
C GLU A 80 0.35 -30.53 19.91
N LYS A 81 -0.34 -31.40 19.14
CA LYS A 81 -1.29 -32.39 19.68
C LYS A 81 -0.96 -33.81 19.20
N PRO A 82 -1.16 -34.86 20.04
CA PRO A 82 -0.91 -36.25 19.66
C PRO A 82 -1.67 -36.72 18.41
N ILE A 83 -2.86 -36.18 18.15
CA ILE A 83 -3.67 -36.55 16.98
C ILE A 83 -3.00 -36.19 15.65
N GLU A 84 -2.17 -35.15 15.62
CA GLU A 84 -1.44 -34.73 14.41
C GLU A 84 -0.34 -35.73 14.10
N ALA A 85 0.38 -36.19 15.12
CA ALA A 85 1.38 -37.26 15.00
C ALA A 85 0.74 -38.59 14.57
N ILE A 86 -0.43 -38.96 15.11
CA ILE A 86 -1.19 -40.14 14.71
C ILE A 86 -1.58 -40.08 13.22
N LEU A 87 -2.13 -38.95 12.76
CA LEU A 87 -2.53 -38.77 11.36
C LEU A 87 -1.32 -38.77 10.42
N PHE A 88 -0.21 -38.17 10.85
CA PHE A 88 1.04 -38.16 10.09
C PHE A 88 1.60 -39.58 9.94
N LEU A 89 1.74 -40.32 11.03
CA LEU A 89 2.23 -41.71 11.01
C LEU A 89 1.30 -42.62 10.19
N ALA A 90 -0.02 -42.47 10.33
CA ALA A 90 -0.97 -43.23 9.54
C ALA A 90 -0.85 -42.94 8.04
N ASN A 91 -0.73 -41.68 7.64
CA ASN A 91 -0.61 -41.32 6.23
C ASN A 91 0.75 -41.73 5.66
N LYS A 92 1.83 -41.53 6.41
CA LYS A 92 3.20 -41.86 5.98
C LYS A 92 3.40 -43.35 5.75
N TYR A 93 2.84 -44.20 6.61
CA TYR A 93 2.96 -45.65 6.52
C TYR A 93 1.68 -46.36 6.02
N ASN A 94 0.73 -45.58 5.49
CA ASN A 94 -0.51 -46.06 4.90
C ASN A 94 -1.34 -46.98 5.83
N ILE A 95 -1.42 -46.63 7.12
CA ILE A 95 -2.19 -47.34 8.14
C ILE A 95 -3.67 -46.89 8.07
N PRO A 96 -4.62 -47.80 7.83
CA PRO A 96 -6.03 -47.44 7.73
C PRO A 96 -6.60 -47.06 9.10
N LEU A 97 -7.08 -45.81 9.23
CA LEU A 97 -7.77 -45.33 10.44
C LEU A 97 -9.30 -45.41 10.25
N PRO A 98 -10.09 -45.73 11.31
CA PRO A 98 -11.52 -45.96 11.24
C PRO A 98 -12.35 -44.67 11.16
N PHE A 99 -11.98 -43.72 10.28
CA PHE A 99 -12.81 -42.56 10.00
C PHE A 99 -13.95 -42.96 9.06
N THR A 100 -15.16 -43.15 9.59
CA THR A 100 -16.37 -43.15 8.76
C THR A 100 -16.47 -41.80 8.07
N LYS A 101 -16.49 -41.80 6.73
CA LYS A 101 -16.80 -40.64 5.87
C LYS A 101 -18.14 -40.04 6.27
N ASN A 102 -18.14 -39.10 7.21
CA ASN A 102 -19.28 -38.22 7.40
C ASN A 102 -19.25 -37.15 6.30
N LYS A 103 -20.17 -37.31 5.36
CA LYS A 103 -20.61 -36.26 4.44
C LYS A 103 -21.24 -35.13 5.25
N THR A 104 -20.42 -34.24 5.79
CA THR A 104 -20.83 -32.85 6.00
C THR A 104 -20.35 -32.06 4.80
N ASN A 105 -21.31 -31.56 4.03
CA ASN A 105 -21.12 -30.64 2.90
C ASN A 105 -20.55 -29.30 3.38
N THR A 106 -19.29 -29.29 3.77
CA THR A 106 -18.44 -28.12 3.72
C THR A 106 -17.41 -28.38 2.63
N LYS A 107 -17.80 -28.10 1.39
CA LYS A 107 -16.83 -27.72 0.35
C LYS A 107 -16.19 -26.40 0.81
N LYS A 108 -15.27 -26.47 1.77
CA LYS A 108 -14.09 -25.60 1.73
C LYS A 108 -13.28 -26.12 0.56
N ILE A 109 -13.53 -25.53 -0.60
CA ILE A 109 -12.58 -25.58 -1.70
C ILE A 109 -11.36 -24.83 -1.15
N ASN A 110 -10.43 -25.57 -0.55
CA ASN A 110 -9.09 -25.05 -0.31
C ASN A 110 -8.46 -24.86 -1.70
N ASN A 111 -8.76 -23.73 -2.33
CA ASN A 111 -7.98 -23.15 -3.41
C ASN A 111 -6.68 -22.58 -2.82
N VAL A 112 -5.92 -23.40 -2.09
CA VAL A 112 -4.53 -23.09 -1.81
C VAL A 112 -3.78 -23.63 -3.03
N PRO A 113 -3.21 -22.79 -3.90
CA PRO A 113 -2.32 -23.26 -4.95
C PRO A 113 -1.28 -24.17 -4.28
N LYS A 114 -0.96 -25.33 -4.88
CA LYS A 114 0.16 -26.15 -4.42
C LYS A 114 1.41 -25.26 -4.41
N ASN A 115 1.78 -24.72 -3.25
CA ASN A 115 3.02 -23.98 -3.09
C ASN A 115 4.13 -24.94 -3.51
N ILE A 116 4.90 -24.55 -4.53
CA ILE A 116 6.13 -25.24 -4.92
C ILE A 116 7.10 -24.96 -3.76
N TYR A 117 7.08 -25.85 -2.78
CA TYR A 117 8.00 -25.79 -1.66
C TYR A 117 9.28 -26.51 -2.10
N ILE A 118 10.36 -25.75 -2.24
CA ILE A 118 11.68 -26.35 -2.45
C ILE A 118 12.03 -27.09 -1.16
N LYS A 119 12.17 -28.42 -1.23
CA LYS A 119 12.50 -29.20 -0.04
C LYS A 119 13.93 -28.89 0.37
N LYS A 120 14.17 -28.74 1.68
CA LYS A 120 15.53 -28.53 2.24
C LYS A 120 16.51 -29.61 1.77
N LYS A 121 16.02 -30.85 1.59
CA LYS A 121 16.78 -31.98 1.04
C LYS A 121 17.33 -31.70 -0.38
N ASP A 122 16.53 -31.08 -1.25
CA ASP A 122 16.92 -30.80 -2.64
C ASP A 122 18.02 -29.71 -2.69
N ILE A 123 17.90 -28.70 -1.82
CA ILE A 123 18.91 -27.65 -1.64
C ILE A 123 20.22 -28.28 -1.14
N ASN A 124 20.15 -29.06 -0.07
CA ASN A 124 21.34 -29.68 0.52
C ASN A 124 22.02 -30.64 -0.46
N SER A 125 21.24 -31.42 -1.21
CA SER A 125 21.79 -32.34 -2.24
C SER A 125 22.55 -31.58 -3.33
N PHE A 126 22.01 -30.44 -3.79
CA PHE A 126 22.68 -29.61 -4.81
C PHE A 126 23.95 -28.95 -4.28
N ILE A 127 23.93 -28.46 -3.03
CA ILE A 127 25.12 -27.87 -2.40
C ILE A 127 26.22 -28.93 -2.23
N GLU A 128 25.88 -30.15 -1.79
CA GLU A 128 26.84 -31.24 -1.71
C GLU A 128 27.39 -31.65 -3.08
N GLU A 129 26.57 -31.66 -4.13
CA GLU A 129 27.03 -31.90 -5.50
C GLU A 129 28.06 -30.84 -5.96
N LYS A 130 27.77 -29.56 -5.73
CA LYS A 130 28.67 -28.44 -6.10
C LYS A 130 29.96 -28.44 -5.28
N LYS A 131 29.87 -28.78 -4.00
CA LYS A 131 31.04 -29.00 -3.14
C LYS A 131 31.91 -30.16 -3.64
N GLN A 132 31.31 -31.28 -4.04
CA GLN A 132 32.02 -32.41 -4.66
C GLN A 132 32.66 -32.05 -6.02
N GLU A 133 32.02 -31.18 -6.80
CA GLU A 133 32.57 -30.65 -8.05
C GLU A 133 33.78 -29.73 -7.78
N ALA A 134 33.69 -28.85 -6.79
CA ALA A 134 34.80 -27.98 -6.36
C ALA A 134 36.01 -28.82 -5.89
N PHE A 135 35.78 -29.87 -5.10
CA PHE A 135 36.84 -30.83 -4.74
C PHE A 135 37.46 -31.52 -5.96
N ARG A 136 36.65 -31.92 -6.95
CA ARG A 136 37.16 -32.52 -8.20
C ARG A 136 38.00 -31.56 -9.04
N ASN A 137 37.72 -30.26 -8.94
CA ASN A 137 38.45 -29.20 -9.64
C ASN A 137 39.65 -28.65 -8.84
N ASN A 138 39.99 -29.25 -7.69
CA ASN A 138 41.02 -28.78 -6.74
C ASN A 138 40.79 -27.35 -6.20
N ASP A 139 39.54 -26.87 -6.19
CA ASP A 139 39.17 -25.58 -5.59
C ASP A 139 38.72 -25.78 -4.13
N ILE A 140 39.73 -25.91 -3.25
CA ILE A 140 39.53 -26.20 -1.83
C ILE A 140 38.85 -25.03 -1.10
N GLU A 141 39.13 -23.80 -1.52
CA GLU A 141 38.56 -22.58 -0.93
C GLU A 141 37.05 -22.54 -1.18
N LEU A 142 36.61 -22.76 -2.42
CA LEU A 142 35.19 -22.82 -2.76
C LEU A 142 34.46 -23.99 -2.09
N ALA A 143 35.10 -25.15 -1.97
CA ALA A 143 34.53 -26.30 -1.26
C ALA A 143 34.30 -26.02 0.24
N PHE A 144 35.23 -25.28 0.88
CA PHE A 144 35.10 -24.85 2.26
C PHE A 144 34.00 -23.79 2.42
N GLU A 145 33.85 -22.86 1.47
CA GLU A 145 32.75 -21.89 1.48
C GLU A 145 31.38 -22.58 1.51
N PHE A 146 31.16 -23.62 0.70
CA PHE A 146 29.89 -24.39 0.69
C PHE A 146 29.57 -25.06 2.03
N GLU A 147 30.59 -25.56 2.73
CA GLU A 147 30.43 -26.20 4.05
C GLU A 147 29.96 -25.18 5.11
N CYS A 148 30.52 -23.97 5.06
CA CYS A 148 30.23 -22.91 6.03
C CYS A 148 28.94 -22.12 5.73
N MET A 149 28.27 -22.36 4.60
CA MET A 149 27.05 -21.62 4.25
C MET A 149 25.91 -21.83 5.26
N THR A 150 25.22 -20.75 5.63
CA THR A 150 23.98 -20.85 6.40
C THR A 150 22.84 -21.43 5.55
N ASP A 151 21.75 -21.93 6.16
CA ASP A 151 20.56 -22.39 5.41
C ASP A 151 20.01 -21.31 4.45
N LYS A 152 20.11 -20.04 4.85
CA LYS A 152 19.72 -18.90 4.02
C LYS A 152 20.62 -18.77 2.80
N ASP A 153 21.93 -18.91 2.99
CA ASP A 153 22.93 -18.81 1.91
C ASP A 153 22.84 -19.99 0.95
N LYS A 154 22.66 -21.21 1.47
CA LYS A 154 22.42 -22.43 0.67
C LYS A 154 21.19 -22.27 -0.22
N ARG A 155 20.08 -21.77 0.33
CA ARG A 155 18.85 -21.52 -0.43
C ARG A 155 19.05 -20.44 -1.50
N LYS A 156 19.75 -19.35 -1.17
CA LYS A 156 20.09 -18.28 -2.11
C LYS A 156 20.94 -18.83 -3.27
N TYR A 157 22.02 -19.52 -2.96
CA TYR A 157 22.91 -20.12 -3.94
C TYR A 157 22.17 -21.12 -4.83
N TYR A 158 21.32 -21.97 -4.26
CA TYR A 158 20.48 -22.90 -5.02
C TYR A 158 19.57 -22.18 -6.02
N LEU A 159 18.85 -21.14 -5.58
CA LEU A 159 17.94 -20.38 -6.43
C LEU A 159 18.65 -19.62 -7.54
N ASP A 160 19.83 -19.06 -7.24
CA ASP A 160 20.62 -18.30 -8.20
C ASP A 160 21.22 -19.20 -9.29
N ASN A 161 21.49 -20.46 -8.97
CA ASN A 161 21.97 -21.46 -9.93
C ASN A 161 20.85 -22.30 -10.59
N ASN A 162 19.59 -22.16 -10.15
CA ASN A 162 18.44 -22.89 -10.70
C ASN A 162 17.36 -21.94 -11.25
N ILE A 163 17.68 -21.26 -12.36
CA ILE A 163 16.82 -20.26 -13.02
C ILE A 163 15.40 -20.79 -13.29
N LYS A 164 15.26 -22.07 -13.68
CA LYS A 164 13.96 -22.71 -13.93
C LYS A 164 13.07 -22.73 -12.67
N ILE A 165 13.66 -23.08 -11.52
CA ILE A 165 12.93 -23.11 -10.24
C ILE A 165 12.58 -21.70 -9.80
N LYS A 166 13.53 -20.76 -9.93
CA LYS A 166 13.29 -19.33 -9.65
C LYS A 166 12.14 -18.77 -10.48
N SER A 167 12.09 -19.09 -11.77
CA SER A 167 10.98 -18.76 -12.66
C SER A 167 9.66 -19.40 -12.21
N MET A 168 9.66 -20.69 -11.87
CA MET A 168 8.46 -21.38 -11.36
C MET A 168 7.92 -20.75 -10.08
N LEU A 169 8.79 -20.28 -9.18
CA LEU A 169 8.40 -19.55 -7.98
C LEU A 169 7.82 -18.17 -8.30
N GLU A 170 8.40 -17.42 -9.23
CA GLU A 170 7.82 -16.14 -9.67
C GLU A 170 6.42 -16.33 -10.29
N LYS A 171 6.22 -17.41 -11.04
CA LYS A 171 4.91 -17.76 -11.64
C LYS A 171 3.83 -18.08 -10.60
N GLN A 172 4.18 -18.36 -9.35
CA GLN A 172 3.20 -18.47 -8.27
C GLN A 172 2.52 -17.14 -7.95
N ASN A 173 3.16 -16.02 -8.28
CA ASN A 173 2.61 -14.68 -8.06
C ASN A 173 1.73 -14.18 -9.21
N TYR A 174 1.47 -15.03 -10.21
CA TYR A 174 0.46 -14.76 -11.23
C TYR A 174 -0.94 -14.84 -10.61
N SER A 175 -1.90 -14.20 -11.27
CA SER A 175 -3.31 -14.31 -10.90
C SER A 175 -3.77 -15.77 -10.96
N SER A 176 -4.29 -16.30 -9.86
CA SER A 176 -4.80 -17.66 -9.78
C SER A 176 -6.28 -17.65 -9.38
N TYR A 177 -7.15 -18.03 -10.32
CA TYR A 177 -8.58 -18.19 -10.09
C TYR A 177 -9.16 -19.25 -11.02
N LYS A 178 -10.34 -19.77 -10.67
CA LYS A 178 -11.11 -20.67 -11.52
C LYS A 178 -12.33 -19.94 -12.04
N ALA A 179 -12.43 -19.76 -13.35
CA ALA A 179 -13.64 -19.26 -13.98
C ALA A 179 -14.74 -20.33 -13.92
N ASP A 180 -15.95 -19.92 -13.54
CA ASP A 180 -17.15 -20.77 -13.59
C ASP A 180 -17.74 -20.84 -15.01
N SER A 181 -17.56 -19.77 -15.78
CA SER A 181 -17.97 -19.68 -17.18
C SER A 181 -16.85 -18.99 -17.98
N ILE A 182 -16.44 -19.59 -19.11
CA ILE A 182 -15.48 -19.00 -20.04
C ILE A 182 -16.20 -18.73 -21.36
N ILE A 183 -16.06 -17.51 -21.88
CA ILE A 183 -16.68 -17.07 -23.12
C ILE A 183 -15.59 -16.59 -24.07
N ASN A 184 -15.53 -17.20 -25.25
CA ASN A 184 -14.61 -16.76 -26.30
C ASN A 184 -15.31 -15.71 -27.18
N ILE A 185 -14.57 -14.65 -27.49
CA ILE A 185 -14.95 -13.57 -28.42
C ILE A 185 -13.80 -13.34 -29.38
N ASP A 186 -14.07 -12.80 -30.56
CA ASP A 186 -13.01 -12.47 -31.50
C ASP A 186 -12.32 -11.18 -31.07
N LYS A 187 -13.09 -10.09 -30.92
CA LYS A 187 -12.52 -8.78 -30.54
C LYS A 187 -13.30 -8.06 -29.45
N TYR A 188 -14.63 -8.04 -29.52
CA TYR A 188 -15.47 -7.25 -28.63
C TYR A 188 -16.49 -8.10 -27.87
N ILE A 189 -16.74 -7.74 -26.61
CA ILE A 189 -17.74 -8.44 -25.78
C ILE A 189 -19.16 -8.30 -26.36
N SER A 190 -19.43 -7.23 -27.12
CA SER A 190 -20.70 -7.04 -27.82
C SER A 190 -21.03 -8.16 -28.81
N GLU A 191 -20.05 -8.93 -29.27
CA GLU A 191 -20.25 -10.12 -30.11
C GLU A 191 -20.96 -11.24 -29.35
N ASN A 192 -20.77 -11.31 -28.01
CA ASN A 192 -21.39 -12.32 -27.17
C ASN A 192 -21.72 -11.77 -25.76
N LEU A 193 -22.93 -11.24 -25.62
CA LEU A 193 -23.42 -10.65 -24.37
C LEU A 193 -23.84 -11.68 -23.30
N LYS A 194 -23.71 -12.99 -23.55
CA LYS A 194 -24.17 -14.04 -22.62
C LYS A 194 -23.60 -13.85 -21.21
N GLY A 195 -22.29 -13.59 -21.12
CA GLY A 195 -21.60 -13.42 -19.84
C GLY A 195 -22.01 -12.16 -19.10
N ILE A 196 -22.22 -11.05 -19.81
CA ILE A 196 -22.75 -9.81 -19.22
C ILE A 196 -24.15 -10.04 -18.68
N ARG A 197 -25.05 -10.65 -19.47
CA ARG A 197 -26.43 -10.93 -19.05
C ARG A 197 -26.46 -11.88 -17.85
N GLU A 198 -25.61 -12.91 -17.84
CA GLU A 198 -25.44 -13.82 -16.69
C GLU A 198 -24.91 -13.07 -15.45
N SER A 199 -23.93 -12.19 -15.63
CA SER A 199 -23.35 -11.39 -14.55
C SER A 199 -24.38 -10.47 -13.90
N ILE A 200 -25.13 -9.71 -14.71
CA ILE A 200 -26.17 -8.79 -14.26
C ILE A 200 -27.31 -9.56 -13.57
N LYS A 201 -27.72 -10.70 -14.13
CA LYS A 201 -28.73 -11.56 -13.51
C LYS A 201 -28.30 -12.02 -12.12
N HIS A 202 -27.07 -12.51 -11.96
CA HIS A 202 -26.59 -12.93 -10.66
C HIS A 202 -26.44 -11.76 -9.67
N ALA A 203 -25.98 -10.60 -10.13
CA ALA A 203 -25.92 -9.40 -9.28
C ALA A 203 -27.33 -8.97 -8.81
N THR A 204 -28.36 -9.05 -9.66
CA THR A 204 -29.75 -8.78 -9.25
C THR A 204 -30.36 -9.89 -8.39
N GLU A 205 -29.83 -11.11 -8.39
CA GLU A 205 -30.14 -12.16 -7.41
C GLU A 205 -29.43 -11.96 -6.05
N GLY A 206 -28.66 -10.87 -5.92
CA GLY A 206 -27.91 -10.52 -4.72
C GLY A 206 -26.59 -11.25 -4.54
N LYS A 207 -26.00 -11.72 -5.64
CA LYS A 207 -24.68 -12.36 -5.64
C LYS A 207 -23.58 -11.35 -5.95
N ASN A 208 -22.37 -11.70 -5.51
CA ASN A 208 -21.12 -11.05 -5.91
C ASN A 208 -20.57 -11.78 -7.14
N VAL A 209 -20.37 -11.04 -8.23
CA VAL A 209 -19.88 -11.56 -9.50
C VAL A 209 -18.58 -10.87 -9.88
N LEU A 210 -17.58 -11.65 -10.29
CA LEU A 210 -16.37 -11.13 -10.92
C LEU A 210 -16.41 -11.39 -12.43
N MET A 211 -16.29 -10.34 -13.23
CA MET A 211 -16.08 -10.44 -14.67
C MET A 211 -14.62 -10.11 -15.01
N VAL A 212 -13.88 -11.12 -15.43
CA VAL A 212 -12.51 -10.93 -15.95
C VAL A 212 -12.58 -10.84 -17.46
N ALA A 213 -12.16 -9.71 -18.03
CA ALA A 213 -12.10 -9.58 -19.48
C ALA A 213 -10.96 -8.67 -19.95
N PRO A 214 -10.39 -8.89 -21.15
CA PRO A 214 -9.22 -8.17 -21.64
C PRO A 214 -9.43 -6.65 -21.73
N THR A 215 -8.36 -5.86 -21.53
CA THR A 215 -8.43 -4.41 -21.75
C THR A 215 -8.71 -4.14 -23.23
N GLY A 216 -9.56 -3.15 -23.52
CA GLY A 216 -9.90 -2.81 -24.91
C GLY A 216 -11.06 -3.60 -25.54
N SER A 217 -11.57 -4.63 -24.88
CA SER A 217 -12.65 -5.49 -25.41
C SER A 217 -14.07 -4.89 -25.34
N GLY A 218 -14.20 -3.63 -24.92
CA GLY A 218 -15.50 -2.95 -24.82
C GLY A 218 -16.32 -3.25 -23.55
N LYS A 219 -15.68 -3.75 -22.47
CA LYS A 219 -16.33 -4.06 -21.18
C LYS A 219 -17.35 -3.03 -20.72
N THR A 220 -16.88 -1.80 -20.48
CA THR A 220 -17.68 -0.69 -19.94
C THR A 220 -18.85 -0.36 -20.86
N TYR A 221 -18.59 -0.22 -22.17
CA TYR A 221 -19.62 0.00 -23.21
C TYR A 221 -20.71 -1.07 -23.16
N SER A 222 -20.34 -2.34 -23.21
CA SER A 222 -21.29 -3.45 -23.31
C SER A 222 -22.13 -3.58 -22.04
N ILE A 223 -21.56 -3.37 -20.86
CA ILE A 223 -22.31 -3.45 -19.59
C ILE A 223 -23.26 -2.28 -19.46
N ILE A 224 -22.80 -1.04 -19.69
CA ILE A 224 -23.66 0.15 -19.58
C ILE A 224 -24.86 0.06 -20.53
N ASN A 225 -24.63 -0.33 -21.78
CA ASN A 225 -25.73 -0.50 -22.74
C ASN A 225 -26.68 -1.64 -22.35
N THR A 226 -26.16 -2.75 -21.82
CA THR A 226 -27.02 -3.84 -21.33
C THR A 226 -27.83 -3.41 -20.10
N LEU A 227 -27.26 -2.63 -19.18
CA LEU A 227 -27.99 -2.09 -18.03
C LEU A 227 -29.11 -1.12 -18.45
N LYS A 228 -28.85 -0.31 -19.48
CA LYS A 228 -29.87 0.56 -20.10
C LYS A 228 -30.99 -0.24 -20.76
N GLU A 229 -30.64 -1.26 -21.55
CA GLU A 229 -31.60 -2.16 -22.22
C GLU A 229 -32.51 -2.85 -21.21
N LEU A 230 -31.94 -3.32 -20.08
CA LEU A 230 -32.66 -4.03 -19.03
C LEU A 230 -33.35 -3.11 -18.01
N ASP A 231 -33.18 -1.80 -18.11
CA ASP A 231 -33.80 -0.79 -17.23
C ASP A 231 -33.52 -1.01 -15.72
N ILE A 232 -32.29 -1.45 -15.40
CA ILE A 232 -31.85 -1.80 -14.04
C ILE A 232 -31.30 -0.58 -13.30
N LYS A 233 -31.68 -0.41 -12.03
CA LYS A 233 -31.03 0.55 -11.12
C LYS A 233 -29.61 0.10 -10.80
N ALA A 234 -28.62 0.91 -11.18
CA ALA A 234 -27.22 0.57 -11.02
C ALA A 234 -26.33 1.78 -10.69
N LEU A 235 -25.42 1.59 -9.75
CA LEU A 235 -24.32 2.51 -9.47
C LEU A 235 -23.08 2.01 -10.21
N PHE A 236 -22.60 2.76 -11.19
CA PHE A 236 -21.41 2.42 -11.96
C PHE A 236 -20.20 3.18 -11.42
N ILE A 237 -19.34 2.49 -10.68
CA ILE A 237 -18.19 3.06 -9.98
C ILE A 237 -16.95 2.96 -10.85
N PHE A 238 -16.27 4.11 -11.00
CA PHE A 238 -15.00 4.24 -11.69
C PHE A 238 -13.88 4.68 -10.74
N PRO A 239 -12.61 4.40 -11.06
CA PRO A 239 -11.48 4.76 -10.21
C PRO A 239 -11.11 6.25 -10.28
N ASN A 240 -11.39 6.94 -11.39
CA ASN A 240 -11.01 8.35 -11.55
C ASN A 240 -12.05 9.19 -12.29
N SER A 241 -11.95 10.52 -12.15
CA SER A 241 -12.90 11.45 -12.75
C SER A 241 -12.85 11.51 -14.27
N ALA A 242 -11.70 11.16 -14.90
CA ALA A 242 -11.60 11.09 -16.36
C ALA A 242 -12.55 10.02 -16.91
N ASN A 243 -12.66 8.88 -16.22
CA ASN A 243 -13.53 7.78 -16.65
C ASN A 243 -15.01 8.15 -16.54
N VAL A 244 -15.39 8.83 -15.45
CA VAL A 244 -16.77 9.32 -15.29
C VAL A 244 -17.10 10.35 -16.37
N GLN A 245 -16.18 11.28 -16.65
CA GLN A 245 -16.35 12.28 -17.71
C GLN A 245 -16.54 11.61 -19.08
N GLN A 246 -15.66 10.67 -19.44
CA GLN A 246 -15.80 9.92 -20.68
C GLN A 246 -17.13 9.15 -20.73
N ALA A 247 -17.53 8.49 -19.64
CA ALA A 247 -18.77 7.73 -19.58
C ALA A 247 -20.03 8.61 -19.74
N ILE A 248 -20.04 9.82 -19.17
CA ILE A 248 -21.14 10.78 -19.32
C ILE A 248 -21.29 11.19 -20.79
N VAL A 249 -20.18 11.53 -21.45
CA VAL A 249 -20.18 11.98 -22.85
C VAL A 249 -20.52 10.83 -23.80
N GLU A 250 -19.82 9.71 -23.68
CA GLU A 250 -19.92 8.57 -24.60
C GLU A 250 -21.26 7.84 -24.46
N TYR A 251 -21.74 7.68 -23.22
CA TYR A 251 -22.93 6.87 -22.95
C TYR A 251 -24.17 7.67 -22.60
N LYS A 252 -24.10 9.00 -22.45
CA LYS A 252 -25.25 9.84 -22.08
C LYS A 252 -25.93 9.30 -20.81
N ILE A 253 -25.19 9.28 -19.71
CA ILE A 253 -25.67 8.92 -18.37
C ILE A 253 -25.33 10.03 -17.38
N ALA A 254 -26.09 10.14 -16.30
CA ALA A 254 -25.75 11.06 -15.22
C ALA A 254 -24.46 10.62 -14.53
N GLY A 255 -23.74 11.55 -13.92
CA GLY A 255 -22.60 11.17 -13.09
C GLY A 255 -22.15 12.16 -12.04
N ALA A 256 -21.38 11.65 -11.08
CA ALA A 256 -20.84 12.37 -9.94
C ALA A 256 -19.33 12.16 -9.81
N TYR A 257 -18.56 13.25 -9.88
CA TYR A 257 -17.11 13.25 -9.74
C TYR A 257 -16.64 14.63 -9.23
N ASP A 258 -15.39 14.74 -8.78
CA ASP A 258 -14.81 15.97 -8.23
C ASP A 258 -15.71 16.67 -7.19
N LYS A 259 -16.32 17.82 -7.50
CA LYS A 259 -17.24 18.56 -6.61
C LYS A 259 -18.73 18.34 -6.93
N ILE A 260 -19.07 17.58 -7.97
CA ILE A 260 -20.47 17.27 -8.33
C ILE A 260 -21.05 16.30 -7.28
N PRO A 261 -22.15 16.64 -6.58
CA PRO A 261 -22.72 15.81 -5.53
C PRO A 261 -23.49 14.60 -6.08
N THR A 262 -23.52 13.51 -5.31
CA THR A 262 -24.25 12.28 -5.67
C THR A 262 -25.76 12.48 -5.78
N LYS A 263 -26.34 13.32 -4.90
CA LYS A 263 -27.78 13.61 -4.88
C LYS A 263 -28.30 14.09 -6.23
N HIS A 264 -27.62 15.05 -6.85
CA HIS A 264 -27.99 15.59 -8.17
C HIS A 264 -27.89 14.52 -9.27
N ALA A 265 -26.90 13.62 -9.18
CA ALA A 265 -26.72 12.58 -10.18
C ALA A 265 -27.74 11.43 -10.04
N LEU A 266 -28.25 11.16 -8.84
CA LEU A 266 -29.26 10.12 -8.57
C LEU A 266 -30.69 10.59 -8.88
N GLU A 267 -30.96 11.89 -8.78
CA GLU A 267 -32.29 12.46 -9.00
C GLU A 267 -32.78 12.16 -10.44
N GLY A 268 -33.88 11.40 -10.55
CA GLY A 268 -34.47 11.02 -11.83
C GLY A 268 -33.70 10.00 -12.68
N ASN A 269 -32.58 9.44 -12.17
CA ASN A 269 -31.69 8.57 -12.96
C ASN A 269 -31.56 7.17 -12.34
N LYS A 270 -31.74 6.11 -13.15
CA LYS A 270 -31.55 4.72 -12.73
C LYS A 270 -30.11 4.24 -12.81
N LEU A 271 -29.35 4.72 -13.79
CA LEU A 271 -27.94 4.38 -13.99
C LEU A 271 -27.09 5.63 -13.83
N VAL A 272 -26.17 5.60 -12.87
CA VAL A 272 -25.32 6.74 -12.53
C VAL A 272 -23.86 6.33 -12.49
N ALA A 273 -23.01 7.06 -13.20
CA ALA A 273 -21.56 6.88 -13.15
C ALA A 273 -20.92 7.75 -12.06
N MET A 274 -20.03 7.21 -11.23
CA MET A 274 -19.37 8.02 -10.22
C MET A 274 -17.98 7.53 -9.85
N THR A 275 -17.16 8.41 -9.27
CA THR A 275 -15.87 7.98 -8.70
C THR A 275 -16.08 7.32 -7.34
N TRP A 276 -15.19 6.41 -6.93
CA TRP A 276 -15.27 5.85 -5.57
C TRP A 276 -15.18 6.91 -4.45
N ASP A 277 -14.64 8.10 -4.73
CA ASP A 277 -14.53 9.20 -3.76
C ASP A 277 -15.92 9.73 -3.36
N LYS A 278 -16.93 9.46 -4.20
CA LYS A 278 -18.32 9.85 -3.97
C LYS A 278 -19.11 8.89 -3.09
N THR A 279 -18.59 7.69 -2.87
CA THR A 279 -19.29 6.64 -2.09
C THR A 279 -19.52 7.03 -0.63
N GLU A 280 -18.69 7.92 -0.06
CA GLU A 280 -18.89 8.45 1.28
C GLU A 280 -20.23 9.21 1.41
N GLN A 281 -20.65 9.91 0.36
CA GLN A 281 -21.91 10.66 0.34
C GLN A 281 -23.13 9.73 0.32
N LEU A 282 -22.94 8.45 -0.03
CA LEU A 282 -24.01 7.45 -0.12
C LEU A 282 -24.17 6.63 1.18
N LEU A 283 -23.35 6.89 2.21
CA LEU A 283 -23.37 6.09 3.44
C LEU A 283 -24.71 6.15 4.18
N LYS A 284 -25.55 7.16 3.94
CA LYS A 284 -26.87 7.31 4.57
C LYS A 284 -28.04 7.03 3.63
N GLU A 285 -27.78 6.81 2.34
CA GLU A 285 -28.81 6.56 1.34
C GLU A 285 -29.29 5.10 1.38
N ASP A 286 -30.53 4.87 0.96
CA ASP A 286 -31.05 3.52 0.71
C ASP A 286 -30.64 3.06 -0.69
N LEU A 287 -29.85 1.99 -0.73
CA LEU A 287 -29.28 1.42 -1.95
C LEU A 287 -29.82 0.02 -2.24
N SER A 288 -30.82 -0.45 -1.49
CA SER A 288 -31.31 -1.83 -1.52
C SER A 288 -31.85 -2.29 -2.88
N GLU A 289 -32.31 -1.36 -3.71
CA GLU A 289 -32.75 -1.64 -5.08
C GLU A 289 -31.64 -1.57 -6.15
N TYR A 290 -30.49 -0.97 -5.81
CA TYR A 290 -29.39 -0.78 -6.74
C TYR A 290 -28.47 -1.99 -6.75
N ILE A 291 -28.02 -2.42 -7.94
CA ILE A 291 -26.78 -3.19 -8.03
C ILE A 291 -25.60 -2.21 -8.11
N ILE A 292 -24.44 -2.62 -7.62
CA ILE A 292 -23.20 -1.86 -7.77
C ILE A 292 -22.28 -2.55 -8.78
N VAL A 293 -21.79 -1.77 -9.73
CA VAL A 293 -20.86 -2.21 -10.76
C VAL A 293 -19.55 -1.47 -10.55
N ILE A 294 -18.45 -2.18 -10.28
CA ILE A 294 -17.15 -1.56 -10.00
C ILE A 294 -16.18 -1.89 -11.12
N ASP A 295 -15.83 -0.88 -11.90
CA ASP A 295 -14.84 -1.02 -12.97
C ASP A 295 -13.42 -0.88 -12.45
N GLU A 296 -12.50 -1.63 -13.05
CA GLU A 296 -11.09 -1.72 -12.68
C GLU A 296 -10.87 -2.01 -11.16
N ILE A 297 -11.63 -2.96 -10.58
CA ILE A 297 -11.67 -3.23 -9.13
C ILE A 297 -10.29 -3.45 -8.48
N HIS A 298 -9.33 -4.02 -9.20
CA HIS A 298 -7.95 -4.25 -8.72
C HIS A 298 -7.23 -2.94 -8.36
N GLN A 299 -7.67 -1.79 -8.90
CA GLN A 299 -7.08 -0.50 -8.55
C GLN A 299 -7.37 -0.09 -7.10
N THR A 300 -8.38 -0.66 -6.45
CA THR A 300 -8.59 -0.46 -5.02
C THR A 300 -7.35 -0.86 -4.20
N TYR A 301 -6.55 -1.81 -4.68
CA TYR A 301 -5.32 -2.25 -4.01
C TYR A 301 -4.08 -1.43 -4.41
N THR A 302 -4.12 -0.69 -5.53
CA THR A 302 -3.05 0.22 -5.94
C THR A 302 -3.26 1.64 -5.39
N ASP A 303 -4.50 2.05 -5.18
CA ASP A 303 -4.88 3.37 -4.71
C ASP A 303 -5.02 3.42 -3.18
N ALA A 304 -4.08 2.82 -2.45
CA ALA A 304 -4.10 2.80 -0.98
C ALA A 304 -4.12 4.21 -0.35
N PHE A 305 -3.65 5.23 -1.06
CA PHE A 305 -3.75 6.64 -0.66
C PHE A 305 -5.22 7.11 -0.56
N ARG A 306 -6.15 6.44 -1.23
CA ARG A 306 -7.61 6.66 -1.16
C ARG A 306 -8.32 5.71 -0.21
N SER A 307 -7.64 5.24 0.83
CA SER A 307 -8.19 4.29 1.82
C SER A 307 -9.56 4.68 2.37
N LYS A 308 -9.83 5.98 2.58
CA LYS A 308 -11.14 6.48 3.02
C LYS A 308 -12.25 6.17 2.00
N ALA A 309 -12.02 6.50 0.73
CA ALA A 309 -12.97 6.25 -0.35
C ALA A 309 -13.21 4.74 -0.55
N ILE A 310 -12.15 3.94 -0.49
CA ILE A 310 -12.24 2.47 -0.65
C ILE A 310 -12.98 1.83 0.52
N LYS A 311 -12.76 2.30 1.75
CA LYS A 311 -13.54 1.87 2.93
C LYS A 311 -15.02 2.22 2.77
N SER A 312 -15.33 3.43 2.31
CA SER A 312 -16.71 3.85 2.01
C SER A 312 -17.35 2.99 0.90
N LEU A 313 -16.61 2.68 -0.16
CA LEU A 313 -17.03 1.77 -1.23
C LEU A 313 -17.42 0.40 -0.68
N ASN A 314 -16.56 -0.22 0.14
CA ASN A 314 -16.85 -1.51 0.77
C ASN A 314 -18.07 -1.47 1.72
N ASN A 315 -18.32 -0.34 2.37
CA ASN A 315 -19.50 -0.17 3.22
C ASN A 315 -20.79 -0.11 2.40
N ILE A 316 -20.79 0.62 1.27
CA ILE A 316 -21.99 0.72 0.43
C ILE A 316 -22.23 -0.54 -0.40
N THR A 317 -21.19 -1.32 -0.74
CA THR A 317 -21.38 -2.58 -1.48
C THR A 317 -22.29 -3.56 -0.74
N ASN A 318 -22.25 -3.54 0.60
CA ASN A 318 -23.10 -4.40 1.44
C ASN A 318 -24.54 -3.88 1.58
N LYS A 319 -24.81 -2.64 1.15
CA LYS A 319 -26.16 -2.04 1.15
C LYS A 319 -26.87 -2.21 -0.20
N CYS A 320 -26.10 -2.40 -1.26
CA CYS A 320 -26.62 -2.66 -2.59
C CYS A 320 -27.23 -4.07 -2.67
N ARG A 321 -28.18 -4.24 -3.57
CA ARG A 321 -28.84 -5.53 -3.85
C ARG A 321 -27.83 -6.64 -4.12
N GLY A 322 -26.83 -6.35 -4.95
CA GLY A 322 -25.70 -7.22 -5.27
C GLY A 322 -24.62 -6.47 -6.04
N ARG A 323 -23.54 -7.18 -6.42
CA ARG A 323 -22.28 -6.56 -6.87
C ARG A 323 -21.69 -7.25 -8.09
N LEU A 324 -21.25 -6.44 -9.06
CA LEU A 324 -20.50 -6.87 -10.24
C LEU A 324 -19.16 -6.14 -10.31
N ASP A 325 -18.07 -6.86 -10.13
CA ASP A 325 -16.71 -6.33 -10.24
C ASP A 325 -16.10 -6.69 -11.58
N ILE A 326 -15.36 -5.74 -12.16
CA ILE A 326 -14.82 -5.86 -13.51
C ILE A 326 -13.31 -5.60 -13.48
N THR A 327 -12.53 -6.43 -14.16
CA THR A 327 -11.08 -6.26 -14.26
C THR A 327 -10.47 -6.93 -15.49
N ALA A 328 -9.33 -6.39 -15.97
CA ALA A 328 -8.43 -7.09 -16.89
C ALA A 328 -7.20 -7.71 -16.20
N THR A 329 -6.96 -7.34 -14.95
CA THR A 329 -5.77 -7.70 -14.17
C THR A 329 -6.25 -8.10 -12.78
N PRO A 330 -6.78 -9.33 -12.63
CA PRO A 330 -7.38 -9.79 -11.38
C PRO A 330 -6.34 -10.09 -10.29
N SER A 331 -5.07 -9.77 -10.51
CA SER A 331 -4.04 -9.86 -9.49
C SER A 331 -4.42 -9.04 -8.27
N LYS A 332 -4.03 -9.50 -7.08
CA LYS A 332 -4.32 -8.88 -5.77
C LYS A 332 -5.78 -8.99 -5.30
N LEU A 333 -6.71 -9.54 -6.08
CA LEU A 333 -8.11 -9.72 -5.64
C LEU A 333 -8.27 -10.88 -4.64
N GLU A 334 -9.19 -10.71 -3.69
CA GLU A 334 -9.65 -11.79 -2.82
C GLU A 334 -10.77 -12.57 -3.52
N PHE A 335 -10.43 -13.67 -4.18
CA PHE A 335 -11.40 -14.40 -5.01
C PHE A 335 -12.53 -15.08 -4.21
N GLU A 336 -12.34 -15.27 -2.91
CA GLU A 336 -13.29 -15.97 -2.02
C GLU A 336 -14.61 -15.20 -1.82
N ILE A 337 -14.64 -13.90 -2.10
CA ILE A 337 -15.84 -13.07 -1.95
C ILE A 337 -16.84 -13.25 -3.09
N TYR A 338 -16.43 -13.84 -4.21
CA TYR A 338 -17.25 -13.96 -5.42
C TYR A 338 -18.00 -15.29 -5.45
N ASN A 339 -19.31 -15.20 -5.67
CA ASN A 339 -20.16 -16.38 -5.86
C ASN A 339 -20.03 -16.94 -7.29
N LYS A 340 -19.60 -16.11 -8.24
CA LYS A 340 -19.48 -16.46 -9.65
C LYS A 340 -18.33 -15.69 -10.30
N VAL A 341 -17.49 -16.38 -11.06
CA VAL A 341 -16.43 -15.79 -11.88
C VAL A 341 -16.68 -16.09 -13.36
N ILE A 342 -16.83 -15.04 -14.16
CA ILE A 342 -17.06 -15.14 -15.61
C ILE A 342 -15.85 -14.55 -16.33
N GLU A 343 -15.21 -15.34 -17.19
CA GLU A 343 -14.03 -14.94 -17.93
C GLU A 343 -14.36 -14.80 -19.43
N TYR A 344 -14.00 -13.67 -20.01
CA TYR A 344 -13.94 -13.50 -21.47
C TYR A 344 -12.51 -13.70 -21.96
N LYS A 345 -12.36 -14.48 -23.03
CA LYS A 345 -11.09 -14.66 -23.75
C LYS A 345 -11.23 -14.12 -25.16
N GLN A 346 -10.24 -13.33 -25.58
CA GLN A 346 -10.23 -12.67 -26.87
C GLN A 346 -9.27 -13.39 -27.81
N ASN A 347 -9.75 -13.78 -28.99
CA ASN A 347 -8.95 -14.48 -30.00
C ASN A 347 -8.00 -13.52 -30.75
N ILE A 348 -8.45 -12.30 -31.04
CA ILE A 348 -7.69 -11.29 -31.79
C ILE A 348 -7.19 -10.23 -30.81
N GLN A 349 -5.88 -10.23 -30.52
CA GLN A 349 -5.25 -9.27 -29.63
C GLN A 349 -4.13 -8.50 -30.33
N THR A 350 -3.85 -7.29 -29.85
CA THR A 350 -2.68 -6.52 -30.29
C THR A 350 -1.41 -7.26 -29.88
N GLU A 351 -0.48 -7.43 -30.82
CA GLU A 351 0.80 -8.06 -30.56
C GLU A 351 1.78 -7.07 -29.92
N TYR A 352 2.09 -7.26 -28.63
CA TYR A 352 3.09 -6.45 -27.93
C TYR A 352 4.49 -7.07 -28.03
N LYS A 353 5.46 -6.29 -28.54
CA LYS A 353 6.89 -6.64 -28.58
C LYS A 353 7.62 -5.87 -27.49
N VAL A 354 7.88 -6.51 -26.37
CA VAL A 354 8.41 -5.85 -25.17
C VAL A 354 9.93 -5.90 -25.13
N LYS A 355 10.55 -4.74 -24.91
CA LYS A 355 11.99 -4.57 -24.65
C LYS A 355 12.18 -4.06 -23.22
N LEU A 356 12.91 -4.83 -22.41
CA LEU A 356 13.29 -4.50 -21.04
C LEU A 356 14.71 -3.97 -21.03
N TYR A 357 14.87 -2.69 -20.70
CA TYR A 357 16.17 -2.03 -20.62
C TYR A 357 16.70 -2.13 -19.19
N ASP A 358 17.93 -2.63 -19.03
CA ASP A 358 18.61 -2.83 -17.74
C ASP A 358 18.85 -1.54 -16.93
N LYS A 359 18.75 -0.37 -17.58
CA LYS A 359 18.95 0.96 -16.99
C LYS A 359 17.94 1.95 -17.57
N ILE A 360 17.79 3.10 -16.89
CA ILE A 360 17.08 4.25 -17.46
C ILE A 360 18.08 5.08 -18.29
N ASN A 361 17.73 5.35 -19.55
CA ASN A 361 18.50 6.20 -20.46
C ASN A 361 17.53 7.10 -21.25
N ILE A 362 17.43 8.37 -20.86
CA ILE A 362 16.55 9.39 -21.43
C ILE A 362 17.00 9.77 -22.84
N GLY A 363 18.30 9.77 -23.15
CA GLY A 363 18.79 9.97 -24.52
C GLY A 363 18.19 8.95 -25.49
N LYS A 364 18.24 7.66 -25.11
CA LYS A 364 17.65 6.57 -25.89
C LYS A 364 16.13 6.67 -25.98
N VAL A 365 15.46 7.12 -24.90
CA VAL A 365 14.02 7.39 -24.93
C VAL A 365 13.67 8.45 -25.98
N ILE A 366 14.40 9.56 -26.02
CA ILE A 366 14.17 10.63 -27.01
C ILE A 366 14.40 10.11 -28.44
N GLU A 367 15.44 9.31 -28.65
CA GLU A 367 15.71 8.65 -29.93
C GLU A 367 14.52 7.78 -30.39
N ILE A 368 13.99 6.92 -29.50
CA ILE A 368 12.83 6.08 -29.80
C ILE A 368 11.60 6.93 -30.14
N LEU A 369 11.32 7.98 -29.35
CA LEU A 369 10.17 8.86 -29.59
C LEU A 369 10.26 9.56 -30.96
N ASN A 370 11.43 10.07 -31.33
CA ASN A 370 11.63 10.73 -32.62
C ASN A 370 11.49 9.74 -33.80
N ASN A 371 11.89 8.48 -33.61
CA ASN A 371 11.85 7.45 -34.67
C ASN A 371 10.51 6.69 -34.78
N SER A 372 9.62 6.82 -33.78
CA SER A 372 8.28 6.20 -33.81
C SER A 372 7.39 6.79 -34.92
N ASN A 373 6.16 6.31 -35.11
CA ASN A 373 5.13 7.08 -35.81
C ASN A 373 4.45 7.99 -34.77
N ASN A 374 3.37 7.51 -34.15
CA ASN A 374 2.86 8.07 -32.90
C ASN A 374 3.38 7.26 -31.70
N SER A 375 3.55 7.92 -30.56
CA SER A 375 4.03 7.28 -29.34
C SER A 375 3.41 7.81 -28.06
N MET A 376 3.51 7.01 -27.01
CA MET A 376 3.03 7.33 -25.66
C MET A 376 4.12 7.07 -24.63
N LEU A 377 4.24 7.91 -23.61
CA LEU A 377 5.24 7.77 -22.55
C LEU A 377 4.65 7.96 -21.16
N LEU A 378 4.87 6.97 -20.30
CA LEU A 378 4.52 7.00 -18.88
C LEU A 378 5.76 7.25 -18.02
N LYS A 379 5.76 8.36 -17.26
CA LYS A 379 6.75 8.62 -16.21
C LYS A 379 6.16 9.49 -15.10
N ASP A 380 6.37 9.10 -13.86
CA ASP A 380 5.95 9.89 -12.69
C ASP A 380 6.96 11.01 -12.35
N SER A 381 7.23 11.89 -13.32
CA SER A 381 8.09 13.06 -13.13
C SER A 381 7.76 14.15 -14.14
N ILE A 382 7.11 15.22 -13.67
CA ILE A 382 6.71 16.36 -14.50
C ILE A 382 7.94 17.02 -15.15
N SER A 383 9.04 17.19 -14.39
CA SER A 383 10.26 17.80 -14.89
C SER A 383 10.86 17.03 -16.06
N THR A 384 10.97 15.71 -15.94
CA THR A 384 11.52 14.89 -17.02
C THR A 384 10.58 14.86 -18.23
N LEU A 385 9.26 14.80 -18.03
CA LEU A 385 8.30 14.86 -19.15
C LEU A 385 8.43 16.19 -19.92
N ASN A 386 8.55 17.32 -19.22
CA ASN A 386 8.76 18.63 -19.82
C ASN A 386 10.10 18.72 -20.56
N TYR A 387 11.18 18.16 -19.99
CA TYR A 387 12.47 18.07 -20.66
C TYR A 387 12.36 17.28 -21.97
N ILE A 388 11.77 16.08 -21.94
CA ILE A 388 11.57 15.23 -23.12
C ILE A 388 10.72 15.97 -24.16
N SER A 389 9.63 16.61 -23.74
CA SER A 389 8.75 17.38 -24.63
C SER A 389 9.49 18.46 -25.42
N LYS A 390 10.49 19.13 -24.79
CA LYS A 390 11.33 20.15 -25.43
C LYS A 390 12.38 19.59 -26.40
N LYS A 391 12.77 18.33 -26.24
CA LYS A 391 13.85 17.69 -27.01
C LYS A 391 13.35 16.81 -28.15
N VAL A 392 12.10 16.36 -28.08
CA VAL A 392 11.45 15.60 -29.14
C VAL A 392 11.15 16.52 -30.33
N ASN A 393 11.46 16.07 -31.54
CA ASN A 393 11.27 16.84 -32.78
C ASN A 393 9.86 16.72 -33.38
N LYS A 394 8.94 16.11 -32.62
CA LYS A 394 7.53 15.88 -32.97
C LYS A 394 6.62 16.72 -32.11
N LYS A 395 5.39 16.92 -32.59
CA LYS A 395 4.38 17.62 -31.81
C LYS A 395 3.95 16.78 -30.61
N SER A 396 4.46 17.16 -29.44
CA SER A 396 4.21 16.46 -28.18
C SER A 396 3.26 17.23 -27.26
N GLY A 397 2.54 16.49 -26.41
CA GLY A 397 1.69 17.08 -25.37
C GLY A 397 1.91 16.40 -24.01
N VAL A 398 2.13 17.22 -22.98
CA VAL A 398 2.30 16.75 -21.59
C VAL A 398 0.94 16.81 -20.87
N VAL A 399 0.44 15.65 -20.44
CA VAL A 399 -0.82 15.52 -19.70
C VAL A 399 -0.54 15.09 -18.26
N ILE A 400 -0.81 16.00 -17.33
CA ILE A 400 -0.63 15.79 -15.89
C ILE A 400 -1.86 16.27 -15.13
N SER A 401 -2.01 15.84 -13.87
CA SER A 401 -3.20 16.15 -13.05
C SER A 401 -3.47 17.65 -12.95
N ASP A 402 -2.42 18.46 -12.95
CA ASP A 402 -2.48 19.89 -12.67
C ASP A 402 -2.98 20.66 -13.91
N THR A 403 -2.62 20.19 -15.11
CA THR A 403 -2.93 20.87 -16.38
C THR A 403 -3.99 20.15 -17.22
N LYS A 404 -4.51 19.00 -16.77
CA LYS A 404 -5.46 18.17 -17.55
C LYS A 404 -6.67 18.96 -18.04
N ASP A 405 -7.28 19.79 -17.18
CA ASP A 405 -8.51 20.53 -17.52
C ASP A 405 -8.29 21.64 -18.57
N THR A 406 -7.05 21.97 -18.90
CA THR A 406 -6.70 22.94 -19.96
C THR A 406 -5.91 22.31 -21.10
N SER A 407 -5.61 21.01 -21.01
CA SER A 407 -4.84 20.32 -22.03
C SER A 407 -5.76 19.97 -23.20
N LYS A 408 -5.52 20.60 -24.35
CA LYS A 408 -6.22 20.27 -25.60
C LYS A 408 -6.07 18.78 -25.96
N LEU A 409 -4.90 18.20 -25.70
CA LEU A 409 -4.66 16.77 -25.92
C LEU A 409 -5.49 15.91 -24.96
N TYR A 410 -5.59 16.30 -23.69
CA TYR A 410 -6.43 15.57 -22.73
C TYR A 410 -7.92 15.64 -23.11
N ASP A 411 -8.43 16.82 -23.45
CA ASP A 411 -9.80 17.00 -23.91
C ASP A 411 -10.07 16.18 -25.17
N ARG A 412 -9.14 16.18 -26.14
CA ARG A 412 -9.24 15.33 -27.34
C ARG A 412 -9.35 13.84 -26.99
N ILE A 413 -8.50 13.37 -26.10
CA ILE A 413 -8.48 11.97 -25.68
C ILE A 413 -9.78 11.61 -24.94
N VAL A 414 -10.26 12.44 -24.00
CA VAL A 414 -11.45 12.13 -23.19
C VAL A 414 -12.74 12.25 -24.01
N SER A 415 -12.84 13.27 -24.84
CA SER A 415 -14.05 13.62 -25.58
C SER A 415 -14.19 12.87 -26.91
N TYR A 416 -13.07 12.52 -27.57
CA TYR A 416 -13.07 11.90 -28.90
C TYR A 416 -12.27 10.59 -28.98
N SER A 417 -11.57 10.19 -27.91
CA SER A 417 -10.74 8.98 -27.89
C SER A 417 -9.63 8.96 -28.94
N ASP A 418 -9.09 10.12 -29.35
CA ASP A 418 -7.97 10.22 -30.29
C ASP A 418 -6.88 11.19 -29.78
N MET A 419 -5.80 11.34 -30.56
CA MET A 419 -4.70 12.27 -30.26
C MET A 419 -4.60 13.39 -31.30
N GLU A 420 -5.65 13.66 -32.08
CA GLU A 420 -5.58 14.44 -33.33
C GLU A 420 -4.71 15.70 -33.21
N GLY A 421 -3.74 15.82 -34.13
CA GLY A 421 -2.78 16.93 -34.15
C GLY A 421 -1.63 16.80 -33.15
N TYR A 422 -1.48 15.68 -32.44
CA TYR A 422 -0.32 15.33 -31.62
C TYR A 422 0.22 13.96 -32.02
N GLU A 423 1.54 13.85 -32.05
CA GLU A 423 2.25 12.61 -32.39
C GLU A 423 2.77 11.90 -31.13
N VAL A 424 3.06 12.66 -30.06
CA VAL A 424 3.63 12.12 -28.83
C VAL A 424 2.82 12.53 -27.61
N LEU A 425 2.28 11.55 -26.88
CA LEU A 425 1.64 11.75 -25.59
C LEU A 425 2.63 11.47 -24.45
N LEU A 426 2.82 12.44 -23.57
CA LEU A 426 3.69 12.36 -22.39
C LEU A 426 2.82 12.50 -21.13
N ASN A 427 2.79 11.51 -20.23
CA ASN A 427 1.92 11.58 -19.05
C ASN A 427 2.50 10.95 -17.78
N THR A 428 1.97 11.41 -16.64
CA THR A 428 2.12 10.75 -15.32
C THR A 428 1.03 9.68 -15.18
N SER A 429 0.11 9.79 -14.21
CA SER A 429 -0.93 8.78 -13.95
C SER A 429 -2.32 9.11 -14.55
N VAL A 430 -2.50 10.25 -15.21
CA VAL A 430 -3.84 10.70 -15.64
C VAL A 430 -4.49 9.75 -16.66
N ILE A 431 -3.69 9.13 -17.54
CA ILE A 431 -4.15 8.28 -18.65
C ILE A 431 -3.87 6.79 -18.36
N THR A 432 -3.40 6.42 -17.15
CA THR A 432 -3.04 5.02 -16.85
C THR A 432 -4.25 4.09 -16.74
N ALA A 433 -5.46 4.63 -16.53
CA ALA A 433 -6.66 3.87 -16.21
C ALA A 433 -7.92 4.38 -16.91
N GLY A 434 -8.65 3.46 -17.55
CA GLY A 434 -10.02 3.62 -18.04
C GLY A 434 -10.28 4.62 -19.19
N VAL A 435 -9.23 5.19 -19.82
CA VAL A 435 -9.39 6.08 -21.00
C VAL A 435 -8.97 5.33 -22.27
N ASN A 436 -9.64 5.59 -23.40
CA ASN A 436 -9.38 4.90 -24.67
C ASN A 436 -8.71 5.83 -25.67
N ILE A 437 -7.65 5.35 -26.35
CA ILE A 437 -6.97 6.08 -27.43
C ILE A 437 -7.01 5.23 -28.69
N ASN A 438 -8.00 5.48 -29.54
CA ASN A 438 -8.17 4.86 -30.85
C ASN A 438 -7.23 5.52 -31.87
N ASN A 439 -5.97 5.11 -31.85
CA ASN A 439 -4.95 5.63 -32.75
C ASN A 439 -4.13 4.46 -33.34
N PRO A 440 -4.48 3.97 -34.55
CA PRO A 440 -3.80 2.84 -35.16
C PRO A 440 -2.34 3.14 -35.53
N ASN A 441 -1.93 4.42 -35.50
CA ASN A 441 -0.58 4.86 -35.81
C ASN A 441 0.37 4.84 -34.59
N VAL A 442 -0.12 4.46 -33.41
CA VAL A 442 0.77 4.27 -32.24
C VAL A 442 1.62 3.04 -32.47
N THR A 443 2.93 3.24 -32.66
CA THR A 443 3.90 2.16 -32.90
C THR A 443 4.72 1.84 -31.66
N ASP A 444 4.95 2.82 -30.78
CA ASP A 444 5.87 2.69 -29.65
C ASP A 444 5.26 3.25 -28.35
N ILE A 445 5.33 2.47 -27.28
CA ILE A 445 4.92 2.88 -25.93
C ILE A 445 6.11 2.75 -24.99
N ILE A 446 6.45 3.84 -24.32
CA ILE A 446 7.59 3.92 -23.39
C ILE A 446 7.05 3.98 -21.95
N VAL A 447 7.65 3.20 -21.06
CA VAL A 447 7.36 3.19 -19.62
C VAL A 447 8.66 3.36 -18.85
N ILE A 448 8.74 4.37 -17.97
CA ILE A 448 9.96 4.69 -17.22
C ILE A 448 9.71 4.60 -15.71
N GLY A 449 10.43 3.69 -15.05
CA GLY A 449 10.46 3.55 -13.59
C GLY A 449 9.25 2.86 -12.96
N GLU A 450 8.26 2.44 -13.75
CA GLU A 450 7.10 1.68 -13.28
C GLU A 450 7.44 0.18 -13.20
N LYS A 451 7.08 -0.47 -12.08
CA LYS A 451 7.32 -1.91 -11.83
C LYS A 451 6.06 -2.69 -11.51
N ASP A 452 4.91 -2.04 -11.37
CA ASP A 452 3.65 -2.75 -11.25
C ASP A 452 3.22 -3.31 -12.61
N VAL A 453 3.31 -4.65 -12.74
CA VAL A 453 3.02 -5.38 -13.98
C VAL A 453 1.57 -5.15 -14.46
N GLY A 454 0.62 -5.06 -13.53
CA GLY A 454 -0.78 -4.78 -13.83
C GLY A 454 -0.97 -3.37 -14.41
N LYS A 455 -0.30 -2.38 -13.81
CA LYS A 455 -0.32 -0.99 -14.31
C LYS A 455 0.34 -0.86 -15.68
N ILE A 456 1.46 -1.56 -15.93
CA ILE A 456 2.11 -1.61 -17.24
C ILE A 456 1.15 -2.17 -18.29
N LYS A 457 0.54 -3.34 -18.03
CA LYS A 457 -0.46 -3.93 -18.93
C LYS A 457 -1.61 -2.97 -19.21
N GLN A 458 -2.15 -2.32 -18.18
CA GLN A 458 -3.27 -1.39 -18.35
C GLN A 458 -2.90 -0.18 -19.19
N TYR A 459 -1.69 0.36 -19.03
CA TYR A 459 -1.25 1.53 -19.78
C TYR A 459 -0.98 1.20 -21.25
N VAL A 460 -0.28 0.10 -21.56
CA VAL A 460 0.01 -0.26 -22.95
C VAL A 460 -1.24 -0.63 -23.74
N ALA A 461 -2.27 -1.14 -23.07
CA ALA A 461 -3.55 -1.50 -23.69
C ALA A 461 -4.48 -0.30 -23.94
N ARG A 462 -4.05 0.93 -23.63
CA ARG A 462 -4.82 2.15 -23.93
C ARG A 462 -4.79 2.52 -25.40
N ALA A 463 -3.68 2.22 -26.09
CA ALA A 463 -3.55 2.36 -27.53
C ALA A 463 -4.35 1.25 -28.22
N ARG A 464 -5.45 1.64 -28.87
CA ARG A 464 -6.36 0.76 -29.61
C ARG A 464 -6.18 0.95 -31.11
N GLY A 465 -6.49 -0.12 -31.86
CA GLY A 465 -6.51 -0.11 -33.32
C GLY A 465 -5.20 -0.57 -33.98
N ALA A 466 -4.07 -0.54 -33.26
CA ALA A 466 -2.81 -1.05 -33.76
C ALA A 466 -2.76 -2.59 -33.74
N LYS A 467 -2.24 -3.19 -34.82
CA LYS A 467 -2.04 -4.65 -34.92
C LYS A 467 -0.88 -5.12 -34.04
N SER A 468 0.20 -4.35 -33.99
CA SER A 468 1.38 -4.62 -33.17
C SER A 468 1.97 -3.32 -32.64
N ILE A 469 2.53 -3.36 -31.43
CA ILE A 469 3.13 -2.22 -30.73
C ILE A 469 4.45 -2.66 -30.09
N ASN A 470 5.49 -1.84 -30.24
CA ASN A 470 6.73 -1.99 -29.46
C ASN A 470 6.55 -1.35 -28.08
N VAL A 471 6.88 -2.08 -27.03
CA VAL A 471 6.79 -1.59 -25.65
C VAL A 471 8.20 -1.53 -25.08
N HIS A 472 8.63 -0.33 -24.66
CA HIS A 472 9.96 -0.07 -24.12
C HIS A 472 9.85 0.22 -22.63
N ILE A 473 10.42 -0.64 -21.79
CA ILE A 473 10.35 -0.49 -20.33
C ILE A 473 11.75 -0.20 -19.79
N PHE A 474 11.95 1.03 -19.34
CA PHE A 474 13.20 1.51 -18.72
C PHE A 474 13.05 1.48 -17.20
N ASN A 475 13.94 0.79 -16.51
CA ASN A 475 13.88 0.68 -15.06
C ASN A 475 15.23 0.64 -14.37
N SER A 476 15.22 0.84 -13.06
CA SER A 476 16.36 0.53 -12.19
C SER A 476 16.13 -0.84 -11.54
N TYR A 477 16.94 -1.82 -11.90
CA TYR A 477 16.89 -3.16 -11.29
C TYR A 477 17.97 -3.31 -10.22
N LYS A 478 17.74 -4.20 -9.26
CA LYS A 478 18.79 -4.62 -8.33
C LYS A 478 19.85 -5.40 -9.11
N THR A 479 21.11 -5.03 -8.93
CA THR A 479 22.28 -5.58 -9.64
C THR A 479 22.73 -6.93 -9.10
N THR A 480 22.41 -7.24 -7.84
CA THR A 480 22.76 -8.51 -7.21
C THR A 480 21.50 -9.21 -6.70
N ASN A 481 21.52 -10.54 -6.68
CA ASN A 481 20.41 -11.35 -6.17
C ASN A 481 20.23 -11.26 -4.65
N GLU A 482 21.15 -10.62 -3.93
CA GLU A 482 21.21 -10.58 -2.47
C GLU A 482 19.95 -9.99 -1.80
N ASP A 483 19.25 -9.11 -2.52
CA ASP A 483 18.03 -8.44 -2.08
C ASP A 483 16.73 -9.04 -2.68
N SER A 484 16.83 -10.05 -3.57
CA SER A 484 15.75 -10.46 -4.47
C SER A 484 15.08 -11.80 -4.12
N ASN A 485 14.80 -12.05 -2.84
CA ASN A 485 14.14 -13.29 -2.43
C ASN A 485 12.83 -13.49 -3.21
N VAL A 486 12.68 -14.63 -3.88
CA VAL A 486 11.43 -15.02 -4.56
C VAL A 486 10.57 -15.79 -3.58
N TYR A 487 9.33 -15.37 -3.42
CA TYR A 487 8.36 -15.97 -2.50
C TYR A 487 6.93 -15.67 -2.96
N SER A 488 5.97 -16.42 -2.43
CA SER A 488 4.55 -16.11 -2.59
C SER A 488 4.21 -14.81 -1.86
N VAL A 489 3.82 -13.78 -2.61
CA VAL A 489 3.44 -12.47 -2.05
C VAL A 489 2.22 -12.61 -1.14
N GLU A 490 1.23 -13.41 -1.53
CA GLU A 490 0.02 -13.66 -0.72
C GLU A 490 0.33 -14.39 0.59
N TRP A 491 1.27 -15.34 0.60
CA TRP A 491 1.74 -15.93 1.86
C TRP A 491 2.36 -14.87 2.78
N CYS A 492 3.24 -14.02 2.25
CA CYS A 492 3.87 -12.95 3.02
C CYS A 492 2.83 -11.95 3.57
N ILE A 493 1.82 -11.60 2.78
CA ILE A 493 0.70 -10.76 3.21
C ILE A 493 -0.04 -11.41 4.37
N ASN A 494 -0.40 -12.69 4.26
CA ASN A 494 -1.14 -13.39 5.30
C ASN A 494 -0.36 -13.50 6.61
N GLU A 495 0.94 -13.80 6.56
CA GLU A 495 1.79 -13.82 7.75
C GLU A 495 1.93 -12.42 8.37
N ASN A 496 2.13 -11.38 7.56
CA ASN A 496 2.15 -10.00 8.04
C ASN A 496 0.81 -9.59 8.67
N ILE A 497 -0.32 -9.99 8.10
CA ILE A 497 -1.65 -9.71 8.67
C ILE A 497 -1.79 -10.39 10.03
N LYS A 498 -1.44 -11.68 10.16
CA LYS A 498 -1.48 -12.39 11.46
C LYS A 498 -0.64 -11.70 12.52
N ASP A 499 0.58 -11.31 12.17
CA ASP A 499 1.50 -10.60 13.06
C ASP A 499 0.89 -9.26 13.52
N VAL A 500 0.36 -8.47 12.57
CA VAL A 500 -0.23 -7.16 12.87
C VAL A 500 -1.56 -7.29 13.63
N GLU A 501 -2.36 -8.32 13.38
CA GLU A 501 -3.60 -8.61 14.11
C GLU A 501 -3.28 -8.98 15.57
N SER A 502 -2.24 -9.79 15.81
CA SER A 502 -1.74 -10.07 17.16
C SER A 502 -1.36 -8.78 17.89
N LEU A 503 -0.62 -7.89 17.23
CA LEU A 503 -0.26 -6.59 17.76
C LEU A 503 -1.47 -5.69 18.03
N THR A 504 -2.44 -5.69 17.11
CA THR A 504 -3.70 -4.94 17.24
C THR A 504 -4.49 -5.41 18.46
N ASN A 505 -4.51 -6.71 18.73
CA ASN A 505 -5.13 -7.29 19.92
C ASN A 505 -4.40 -6.87 21.21
N ILE A 506 -3.06 -6.83 21.21
CA ILE A 506 -2.28 -6.31 22.34
C ILE A 506 -2.65 -4.85 22.60
N TYR A 507 -2.73 -4.00 21.57
CA TYR A 507 -3.12 -2.60 21.74
C TYR A 507 -4.53 -2.46 22.29
N ASN A 508 -5.51 -3.21 21.76
CA ASN A 508 -6.89 -3.18 22.27
C ASN A 508 -7.00 -3.64 23.74
N LYS A 509 -6.20 -4.65 24.15
CA LYS A 509 -6.11 -5.09 25.56
C LYS A 509 -5.46 -4.06 26.46
N ALA A 510 -4.34 -3.47 26.01
CA ALA A 510 -3.64 -2.42 26.74
C ALA A 510 -4.53 -1.18 26.95
N SER A 511 -5.41 -0.90 25.99
CA SER A 511 -6.43 0.15 26.06
C SER A 511 -7.65 -0.18 26.94
N LYS A 512 -7.55 -1.16 27.86
CA LYS A 512 -8.54 -1.52 28.91
C LYS A 512 -9.98 -1.80 28.44
N ARG A 513 -10.21 -2.21 27.18
CA ARG A 513 -11.55 -2.47 26.64
C ARG A 513 -12.22 -3.78 27.06
N ASP A 514 -11.55 -4.63 27.82
CA ASP A 514 -12.16 -5.84 28.39
C ASP A 514 -13.08 -5.53 29.59
N LEU A 515 -13.23 -4.25 29.97
CA LEU A 515 -14.23 -3.80 30.95
C LEU A 515 -15.57 -3.50 30.24
N PRO A 516 -16.73 -3.88 30.81
CA PRO A 516 -18.05 -3.70 30.20
C PRO A 516 -18.50 -2.23 30.03
N TYR A 517 -17.69 -1.26 30.44
CA TYR A 517 -17.96 0.16 30.31
C TYR A 517 -17.13 0.73 29.15
N ARG A 518 -17.79 1.43 28.21
CA ARG A 518 -17.11 2.17 27.13
C ARG A 518 -16.08 3.11 27.77
N ALA A 519 -14.90 3.29 27.17
CA ALA A 519 -14.02 4.39 27.54
C ALA A 519 -14.77 5.71 27.27
N ILE A 520 -15.35 6.31 28.32
CA ILE A 520 -16.10 7.57 28.24
C ILE A 520 -15.05 8.68 28.29
N GLY A 521 -14.94 9.49 27.22
CA GLY A 521 -13.95 10.56 27.14
C GLY A 521 -13.65 11.03 25.72
N ILE A 522 -13.02 12.20 25.60
CA ILE A 522 -12.68 12.84 24.33
C ILE A 522 -11.60 12.02 23.64
N ASP A 523 -11.93 11.52 22.44
CA ASP A 523 -10.99 10.80 21.59
C ASP A 523 -10.05 11.76 20.84
N ILE A 524 -9.04 12.25 21.57
CA ILE A 524 -7.90 12.97 21.02
C ILE A 524 -6.60 12.26 21.42
N SER A 525 -5.83 11.84 20.40
CA SER A 525 -4.50 11.30 20.59
C SER A 525 -3.44 12.38 20.29
N PRO A 526 -2.54 12.70 21.23
CA PRO A 526 -1.46 13.67 21.00
C PRO A 526 -0.43 13.17 19.97
N ILE A 527 -0.26 11.84 19.87
CA ILE A 527 0.57 11.21 18.84
C ILE A 527 -0.31 10.31 17.97
N ASN A 528 -0.29 10.52 16.66
CA ASN A 528 -0.99 9.62 15.74
C ASN A 528 -0.24 8.29 15.58
N ILE A 529 -0.91 7.17 15.89
CA ILE A 529 -0.30 5.82 15.78
C ILE A 529 0.21 5.52 14.37
N LYS A 530 -0.40 6.08 13.31
CA LYS A 530 0.06 5.92 11.93
C LYS A 530 1.49 6.45 11.70
N ASN A 531 1.94 7.40 12.51
CA ASN A 531 3.31 7.94 12.42
C ASN A 531 4.33 6.91 12.93
N ILE A 532 3.90 6.05 13.85
CA ILE A 532 4.70 4.98 14.43
C ILE A 532 4.55 3.71 13.57
N ASP A 533 3.33 3.18 13.45
CA ASP A 533 3.00 2.01 12.65
C ASP A 533 1.82 2.29 11.70
N SER A 534 2.11 2.30 10.40
CA SER A 534 1.14 2.56 9.33
C SER A 534 0.18 1.40 9.07
N ASN A 535 0.44 0.21 9.61
CA ASN A 535 -0.38 -0.98 9.41
C ASN A 535 -1.59 -1.05 10.35
N ILE A 536 -1.66 -0.18 11.35
CA ILE A 536 -2.72 -0.14 12.35
C ILE A 536 -3.34 1.27 12.35
N TYR A 537 -4.65 1.35 12.51
CA TYR A 537 -5.35 2.60 12.72
C TYR A 537 -6.38 2.47 13.84
N TYR A 538 -6.69 3.59 14.49
CA TYR A 538 -7.78 3.67 15.46
C TYR A 538 -9.08 4.03 14.75
N ASP A 539 -10.15 3.27 14.99
CA ASP A 539 -11.36 3.32 14.19
C ASP A 539 -12.33 4.45 14.54
N LYS A 540 -12.35 5.10 15.70
CA LYS A 540 -13.36 6.13 16.09
C LYS A 540 -14.85 5.74 16.07
N LYS A 541 -15.36 4.96 15.11
CA LYS A 541 -16.76 4.52 15.09
C LYS A 541 -16.96 3.33 16.02
N ASP A 542 -16.14 2.31 15.82
CA ASP A 542 -16.05 1.15 16.71
C ASP A 542 -15.10 1.44 17.88
N MET A 543 -14.39 2.58 17.78
CA MET A 543 -13.46 3.11 18.76
C MET A 543 -12.29 2.15 19.07
N CYS A 544 -12.02 1.11 18.29
CA CYS A 544 -10.94 0.16 18.55
C CYS A 544 -9.79 0.32 17.55
N TYR A 545 -8.62 -0.23 17.86
CA TYR A 545 -7.57 -0.42 16.87
C TYR A 545 -7.97 -1.53 15.88
N LYS A 546 -7.72 -1.28 14.60
CA LYS A 546 -7.94 -2.21 13.50
C LYS A 546 -6.71 -2.31 12.62
N THR A 547 -6.50 -3.49 12.07
CA THR A 547 -5.48 -3.76 11.06
C THR A 547 -5.89 -3.17 9.70
N ASP A 548 -4.99 -2.41 9.07
CA ASP A 548 -5.18 -1.89 7.72
C ASP A 548 -4.69 -2.92 6.67
N LYS A 549 -5.51 -3.95 6.44
CA LYS A 549 -5.21 -5.05 5.51
C LYS A 549 -4.90 -4.55 4.09
N LEU A 550 -5.62 -3.50 3.65
CA LEU A 550 -5.43 -2.89 2.35
C LEU A 550 -4.03 -2.27 2.21
N TYR A 551 -3.60 -1.50 3.22
CA TYR A 551 -2.26 -0.92 3.25
C TYR A 551 -1.18 -1.99 3.27
N ILE A 552 -1.32 -3.02 4.12
CA ILE A 552 -0.36 -4.15 4.20
C ILE A 552 -0.21 -4.82 2.82
N LYS A 553 -1.32 -5.16 2.17
CA LYS A 553 -1.34 -5.78 0.85
C LYS A 553 -0.67 -4.91 -0.21
N SER A 554 -1.06 -3.64 -0.30
CA SER A 554 -0.51 -2.69 -1.26
C SER A 554 1.01 -2.51 -1.09
N ASN A 555 1.47 -2.34 0.15
CA ASN A 555 2.88 -2.17 0.47
C ASN A 555 3.70 -3.44 0.19
N ALA A 556 3.17 -4.64 0.48
CA ALA A 556 3.83 -5.90 0.20
C ALA A 556 4.09 -6.08 -1.31
N TYR A 557 3.07 -5.85 -2.15
CA TYR A 557 3.22 -5.92 -3.60
C TYR A 557 4.21 -4.89 -4.14
N ASN A 558 4.12 -3.63 -3.68
CA ASN A 558 5.05 -2.58 -4.12
C ASN A 558 6.51 -2.95 -3.78
N ASN A 559 6.77 -3.35 -2.53
CA ASN A 559 8.11 -3.78 -2.10
C ASN A 559 8.60 -5.02 -2.87
N TYR A 560 7.70 -5.95 -3.18
CA TYR A 560 8.04 -7.14 -3.95
C TYR A 560 8.56 -6.77 -5.34
N TYR A 561 7.79 -5.98 -6.10
CA TYR A 561 8.17 -5.57 -7.44
C TYR A 561 9.43 -4.68 -7.43
N GLN A 562 9.60 -3.79 -6.45
CA GLN A 562 10.77 -2.91 -6.37
C GLN A 562 12.10 -3.63 -6.16
N THR A 563 12.08 -4.81 -5.54
CA THR A 563 13.28 -5.60 -5.24
C THR A 563 13.66 -6.62 -6.31
N ARG A 564 12.93 -6.69 -7.43
CA ARG A 564 13.20 -7.67 -8.50
C ARG A 564 14.45 -7.34 -9.32
N THR A 565 15.18 -8.38 -9.67
CA THR A 565 16.18 -8.34 -10.76
C THR A 565 15.47 -8.32 -12.11
N ILE A 566 16.16 -7.89 -13.18
CA ILE A 566 15.58 -7.82 -14.53
C ILE A 566 15.02 -9.18 -15.01
N ASN A 567 15.74 -10.28 -14.73
CA ASN A 567 15.31 -11.63 -15.09
C ASN A 567 14.03 -12.05 -14.35
N SER A 568 13.94 -11.75 -13.06
CA SER A 568 12.75 -12.07 -12.26
C SER A 568 11.56 -11.22 -12.71
N PHE A 569 11.80 -9.94 -13.01
CA PHE A 569 10.79 -9.03 -13.52
C PHE A 569 10.28 -9.44 -14.91
N LYS A 570 11.16 -9.94 -15.79
CA LYS A 570 10.77 -10.55 -17.06
C LYS A 570 9.77 -11.69 -16.85
N VAL A 571 10.03 -12.61 -15.93
CA VAL A 571 9.10 -13.71 -15.62
C VAL A 571 7.76 -13.18 -15.14
N LEU A 572 7.72 -12.11 -14.33
CA LEU A 572 6.46 -11.53 -13.88
C LEU A 572 5.66 -10.91 -15.05
N LEU A 573 6.33 -10.30 -16.03
CA LEU A 573 5.70 -9.76 -17.24
C LEU A 573 5.17 -10.83 -18.18
N GLU A 574 5.71 -12.05 -18.15
CA GLU A 574 5.20 -13.20 -18.94
C GLU A 574 3.75 -13.57 -18.59
N GLU A 575 3.17 -13.08 -17.49
CA GLU A 575 1.73 -13.20 -17.21
C GLU A 575 0.87 -12.55 -18.32
N TYR A 576 1.39 -11.50 -18.95
CA TYR A 576 0.63 -10.64 -19.86
C TYR A 576 1.28 -10.42 -21.22
N PHE A 577 2.57 -10.72 -21.37
CA PHE A 577 3.33 -10.48 -22.59
C PHE A 577 4.09 -11.72 -23.02
N ASN A 578 3.88 -12.14 -24.27
CA ASN A 578 4.48 -13.39 -24.78
C ASN A 578 5.86 -13.17 -25.44
N LYS A 579 6.19 -11.93 -25.85
CA LYS A 579 7.43 -11.58 -26.56
C LYS A 579 8.20 -10.53 -25.77
N ILE A 580 9.16 -10.98 -24.95
CA ILE A 580 9.95 -10.11 -24.07
C ILE A 580 11.45 -10.34 -24.30
N GLU A 581 12.14 -9.28 -24.71
CA GLU A 581 13.59 -9.21 -24.90
C GLU A 581 14.23 -8.34 -23.81
N ILE A 582 15.41 -8.73 -23.33
CA ILE A 582 16.24 -7.89 -22.45
C ILE A 582 17.27 -7.19 -23.31
N VAL A 583 17.39 -5.87 -23.16
CA VAL A 583 18.31 -5.01 -23.92
C VAL A 583 19.29 -4.38 -22.94
N GLU A 584 20.58 -4.60 -23.17
CA GLU A 584 21.63 -3.90 -22.45
C GLU A 584 21.75 -2.46 -22.96
N THR A 585 21.84 -1.53 -22.03
CA THR A 585 21.82 -0.09 -22.30
C THR A 585 23.09 0.55 -21.79
N GLU A 586 23.67 1.44 -22.59
CA GLU A 586 24.79 2.27 -22.16
C GLU A 586 24.36 3.24 -21.05
N LYS A 587 25.35 3.71 -20.27
CA LYS A 587 25.10 4.75 -19.28
C LYS A 587 24.64 6.03 -19.98
N GLU A 588 23.79 6.80 -19.30
CA GLU A 588 23.40 8.12 -19.77
C GLU A 588 24.64 8.98 -19.98
N THR A 589 24.61 9.82 -21.01
CA THR A 589 25.72 10.73 -21.26
C THR A 589 25.73 11.83 -20.19
N LYS A 590 26.91 12.19 -19.67
CA LYS A 590 27.04 13.26 -18.66
C LYS A 590 26.34 14.56 -19.06
N LYS A 591 26.40 14.90 -20.35
CA LYS A 591 25.73 16.07 -20.91
C LYS A 591 24.21 16.03 -20.67
N ILE A 592 23.55 14.91 -20.94
CA ILE A 592 22.10 14.78 -20.74
C ILE A 592 21.76 14.78 -19.24
N GLU A 593 22.59 14.15 -18.40
CA GLU A 593 22.41 14.19 -16.94
C GLU A 593 22.46 15.62 -16.39
N GLU A 594 23.44 16.41 -16.83
CA GLU A 594 23.58 17.83 -16.47
C GLU A 594 22.40 18.67 -16.97
N GLU A 595 22.00 18.52 -18.24
CA GLU A 595 20.85 19.24 -18.81
C GLU A 595 19.53 18.94 -18.07
N ILE A 596 19.30 17.68 -17.67
CA ILE A 596 18.11 17.31 -16.89
C ILE A 596 18.14 17.97 -15.52
N LYS A 597 19.30 17.97 -14.86
CA LYS A 597 19.46 18.56 -13.53
C LYS A 597 19.24 20.08 -13.56
N GLU A 598 19.84 20.77 -14.52
CA GLU A 598 19.63 22.21 -14.74
C GLU A 598 18.15 22.53 -15.00
N HIS A 599 17.49 21.71 -15.82
CA HIS A 599 16.06 21.87 -16.09
C HIS A 599 15.19 21.69 -14.85
N GLU A 600 15.53 20.73 -13.99
CA GLU A 600 14.84 20.48 -12.72
C GLU A 600 15.01 21.62 -11.72
N GLU A 601 16.21 22.19 -11.63
CA GLU A 601 16.49 23.34 -10.79
C GLU A 601 15.73 24.58 -11.28
N ALA A 602 15.73 24.85 -12.58
CA ALA A 602 14.97 25.95 -13.19
C ALA A 602 13.46 25.83 -12.93
N ILE A 603 12.86 24.64 -13.09
CA ILE A 603 11.42 24.44 -12.81
C ILE A 603 11.09 24.72 -11.34
N LYS A 604 11.95 24.29 -10.40
CA LYS A 604 11.74 24.54 -8.97
C LYS A 604 11.80 26.04 -8.66
N GLU A 605 12.74 26.75 -9.27
CA GLU A 605 12.90 28.19 -9.10
C GLU A 605 11.70 28.96 -9.70
N PHE A 606 11.27 28.62 -10.92
CA PHE A 606 10.09 29.22 -11.53
C PHE A 606 8.82 28.98 -10.71
N LYS A 607 8.63 27.77 -10.19
CA LYS A 607 7.49 27.46 -9.31
C LYS A 607 7.54 28.29 -8.02
N LYS A 608 8.73 28.44 -7.42
CA LYS A 608 8.91 29.25 -6.22
C LYS A 608 8.57 30.72 -6.49
N SER A 609 9.13 31.30 -7.55
CA SER A 609 8.85 32.68 -7.97
C SER A 609 7.37 32.89 -8.29
N ALA A 610 6.72 31.93 -8.96
CA ALA A 610 5.29 32.00 -9.25
C ALA A 610 4.44 31.99 -7.97
N ILE A 611 4.80 31.17 -6.97
CA ILE A 611 4.12 31.18 -5.67
C ILE A 611 4.32 32.54 -4.97
N GLU A 612 5.53 33.10 -4.97
CA GLU A 612 5.81 34.43 -4.39
C GLU A 612 4.98 35.53 -5.07
N GLN A 613 4.81 35.49 -6.40
CA GLN A 613 3.95 36.41 -7.13
C GLN A 613 2.46 36.20 -6.80
N LEU A 614 2.00 34.95 -6.75
CA LEU A 614 0.59 34.61 -6.46
C LEU A 614 0.18 35.00 -5.03
N GLU A 615 1.12 35.16 -4.11
CA GLU A 615 0.84 35.60 -2.74
C GLU A 615 0.18 36.99 -2.69
N GLY A 616 0.48 37.89 -3.63
CA GLY A 616 -0.19 39.19 -3.74
C GLY A 616 -1.69 39.10 -4.09
N HIS A 617 -2.15 37.93 -4.54
CA HIS A 617 -3.49 37.74 -5.11
C HIS A 617 -4.37 36.76 -4.33
N LYS A 618 -3.92 36.32 -3.14
CA LYS A 618 -4.58 35.29 -2.29
C LYS A 618 -6.10 35.44 -2.19
N LYS A 619 -6.60 36.66 -1.95
CA LYS A 619 -8.03 36.97 -1.81
C LYS A 619 -8.87 36.42 -2.96
N TYR A 620 -8.39 36.58 -4.19
CA TYR A 620 -9.11 36.20 -5.41
C TYR A 620 -8.85 34.75 -5.81
N LEU A 621 -7.82 34.10 -5.27
CA LEU A 621 -7.46 32.72 -5.61
C LEU A 621 -8.31 31.67 -4.88
N VAL A 622 -9.03 32.06 -3.82
CA VAL A 622 -9.92 31.14 -3.09
C VAL A 622 -11.05 30.67 -4.00
N GLY A 623 -11.15 29.36 -4.19
CA GLY A 623 -12.15 28.75 -5.07
C GLY A 623 -11.77 28.79 -6.56
N TYR A 624 -10.52 29.09 -6.92
CA TYR A 624 -10.06 29.20 -8.31
C TYR A 624 -10.56 28.08 -9.23
N SER A 625 -10.39 26.80 -8.84
CA SER A 625 -10.84 25.67 -9.65
C SER A 625 -12.37 25.54 -9.75
N GLU A 626 -13.13 25.97 -8.74
CA GLU A 626 -14.59 26.00 -8.78
C GLU A 626 -15.08 27.05 -9.76
N ILE A 627 -14.57 28.28 -9.62
CA ILE A 627 -14.92 29.43 -10.46
C ILE A 627 -14.64 29.12 -11.92
N LYS A 628 -13.45 28.58 -12.22
CA LYS A 628 -13.07 28.18 -13.58
C LYS A 628 -14.00 27.12 -14.18
N LYS A 629 -14.52 26.21 -13.38
CA LYS A 629 -15.47 25.16 -13.80
C LYS A 629 -16.92 25.65 -13.81
N SER A 630 -17.17 26.95 -13.59
CA SER A 630 -18.53 27.50 -13.41
C SER A 630 -19.32 26.77 -12.31
N MET A 631 -18.62 26.30 -11.28
CA MET A 631 -19.19 25.68 -10.09
C MET A 631 -19.12 26.66 -8.92
N THR A 632 -20.07 26.57 -7.99
CA THR A 632 -20.01 27.38 -6.77
C THR A 632 -20.59 26.62 -5.60
N SER A 633 -19.72 26.21 -4.67
CA SER A 633 -20.12 25.58 -3.42
C SER A 633 -20.74 26.58 -2.43
N SER A 634 -21.49 26.07 -1.45
CA SER A 634 -22.03 26.90 -0.36
C SER A 634 -20.94 27.63 0.43
N ASN A 635 -19.79 26.99 0.62
CA ASN A 635 -18.65 27.58 1.31
C ASN A 635 -18.05 28.73 0.50
N LEU A 636 -17.94 28.57 -0.82
CA LEU A 636 -17.46 29.62 -1.71
C LEU A 636 -18.43 30.81 -1.76
N LEU A 637 -19.74 30.56 -1.83
CA LEU A 637 -20.75 31.62 -1.76
C LEU A 637 -20.65 32.44 -0.47
N LYS A 638 -20.47 31.76 0.67
CA LYS A 638 -20.27 32.41 1.96
C LYS A 638 -19.01 33.27 1.95
N TYR A 639 -17.88 32.73 1.49
CA TYR A 639 -16.64 33.47 1.37
C TYR A 639 -16.76 34.69 0.46
N HIS A 640 -17.42 34.55 -0.69
CA HIS A 640 -17.69 35.65 -1.63
C HIS A 640 -18.51 36.77 -0.99
N HIS A 641 -19.57 36.41 -0.27
CA HIS A 641 -20.36 37.36 0.51
C HIS A 641 -19.51 38.10 1.55
N ASP A 642 -18.75 37.37 2.36
CA ASP A 642 -17.93 37.93 3.44
C ASP A 642 -16.82 38.86 2.89
N MET A 643 -16.24 38.51 1.74
CA MET A 643 -15.16 39.26 1.08
C MET A 643 -15.65 40.34 0.11
N ARG A 644 -16.97 40.44 -0.10
CA ARG A 644 -17.64 41.32 -1.07
C ARG A 644 -17.06 41.16 -2.48
N ILE A 645 -16.94 39.93 -2.94
CA ILE A 645 -16.51 39.56 -4.30
C ILE A 645 -17.50 38.55 -4.90
N ASP A 646 -17.38 38.26 -6.19
CA ASP A 646 -18.15 37.21 -6.86
C ASP A 646 -17.32 36.54 -7.97
N ASN A 647 -17.89 35.53 -8.63
CA ASN A 647 -17.22 34.80 -9.71
C ASN A 647 -16.78 35.73 -10.86
N ASN A 648 -17.59 36.71 -11.24
CA ASN A 648 -17.28 37.60 -12.37
C ASN A 648 -16.13 38.55 -12.03
N ILE A 649 -16.11 39.09 -10.80
CA ILE A 649 -15.01 39.90 -10.28
C ILE A 649 -13.71 39.09 -10.31
N CYS A 650 -13.74 37.86 -9.80
CA CYS A 650 -12.58 36.97 -9.80
C CYS A 650 -12.10 36.67 -11.23
N LEU A 651 -13.00 36.29 -12.15
CA LEU A 651 -12.66 36.00 -13.54
C LEU A 651 -12.00 37.20 -14.25
N LYS A 652 -12.54 38.41 -14.06
CA LYS A 652 -11.96 39.65 -14.59
C LYS A 652 -10.56 39.88 -14.01
N TYR A 653 -10.41 39.74 -12.70
CA TYR A 653 -9.14 39.90 -12.00
C TYR A 653 -8.07 38.90 -12.50
N TYR A 654 -8.47 37.66 -12.78
CA TYR A 654 -7.55 36.64 -13.32
C TYR A 654 -7.01 37.01 -14.69
N MET A 655 -7.83 37.66 -15.54
CA MET A 655 -7.41 38.12 -16.86
C MET A 655 -6.50 39.35 -16.76
N GLU A 656 -6.84 40.31 -15.90
CA GLU A 656 -6.07 41.54 -15.71
C GLU A 656 -4.64 41.28 -15.20
N HIS A 657 -4.47 40.25 -14.37
CA HIS A 657 -3.19 39.88 -13.77
C HIS A 657 -2.53 38.63 -14.37
N ASP A 658 -3.05 38.10 -15.49
CA ASP A 658 -2.58 36.88 -16.16
C ASP A 658 -2.37 35.68 -15.21
N LEU A 659 -3.24 35.55 -14.20
CA LEU A 659 -3.10 34.51 -13.17
C LEU A 659 -3.29 33.11 -13.75
N TYR A 660 -4.04 32.98 -14.85
CA TYR A 660 -4.21 31.71 -15.55
C TYR A 660 -2.87 31.14 -16.04
N SER A 661 -2.12 31.95 -16.79
CA SER A 661 -0.83 31.54 -17.34
C SER A 661 0.17 31.27 -16.21
N LEU A 662 0.19 32.15 -15.20
CA LEU A 662 1.08 32.00 -14.05
C LEU A 662 0.85 30.68 -13.29
N ILE A 663 -0.41 30.30 -13.05
CA ILE A 663 -0.76 29.06 -12.34
C ILE A 663 -0.47 27.82 -13.18
N ILE A 664 -0.87 27.83 -14.45
CA ILE A 664 -0.79 26.66 -15.35
C ILE A 664 0.65 26.37 -15.74
N ASN A 665 1.40 27.39 -16.18
CA ASN A 665 2.76 27.20 -16.69
C ASN A 665 3.76 26.79 -15.60
N ASN A 666 3.44 27.07 -14.34
CA ASN A 666 4.31 26.78 -13.18
C ASN A 666 3.81 25.63 -12.30
N ASN A 667 2.76 24.89 -12.71
CA ASN A 667 2.20 23.76 -11.97
C ASN A 667 1.82 24.15 -10.51
N CYS A 668 1.18 25.30 -10.35
CA CYS A 668 0.77 25.83 -9.04
C CYS A 668 -0.65 25.41 -8.65
N ARG A 669 -1.42 24.80 -9.57
CA ARG A 669 -2.85 24.51 -9.36
C ARG A 669 -3.14 23.74 -8.08
N LYS A 670 -2.44 22.63 -7.81
CA LYS A 670 -2.65 21.84 -6.58
C LYS A 670 -2.41 22.65 -5.31
N THR A 671 -1.43 23.55 -5.33
CA THR A 671 -1.15 24.46 -4.20
C THR A 671 -2.32 25.42 -4.00
N ILE A 672 -2.88 25.96 -5.08
CA ILE A 672 -4.05 26.85 -5.03
C ILE A 672 -5.32 26.12 -4.60
N ASP A 673 -5.53 24.89 -5.05
CA ASP A 673 -6.67 24.06 -4.64
C ASP A 673 -6.57 23.72 -3.15
N LEU A 674 -5.39 23.29 -2.68
CA LEU A 674 -5.15 23.04 -1.26
C LEU A 674 -5.33 24.30 -0.39
N PHE A 675 -4.87 25.46 -0.87
CA PHE A 675 -5.11 26.75 -0.24
C PHE A 675 -6.62 27.05 -0.13
N SER A 676 -7.36 26.84 -1.22
CA SER A 676 -8.80 27.04 -1.24
C SER A 676 -9.52 26.11 -0.26
N ASP A 677 -9.13 24.84 -0.18
CA ASP A 677 -9.73 23.87 0.73
C ASP A 677 -9.51 24.29 2.20
N PHE A 678 -8.32 24.80 2.55
CA PHE A 678 -8.08 25.32 3.91
C PHE A 678 -8.97 26.53 4.26
N VAL A 679 -9.21 27.43 3.31
CA VAL A 679 -10.11 28.58 3.54
C VAL A 679 -11.56 28.14 3.60
N LEU A 680 -12.01 27.37 2.61
CA LEU A 680 -13.43 27.07 2.40
C LEU A 680 -13.94 25.96 3.32
N ASP A 681 -13.20 24.87 3.45
CA ASP A 681 -13.66 23.67 4.15
C ASP A 681 -13.19 23.63 5.61
N ASN A 682 -12.02 24.22 5.89
CA ASN A 682 -11.51 24.33 7.25
C ASN A 682 -11.80 25.68 7.92
N SER A 683 -12.30 26.68 7.18
CA SER A 683 -12.58 28.03 7.68
C SER A 683 -11.35 28.71 8.30
N TYR A 684 -10.15 28.41 7.79
CA TYR A 684 -8.92 29.05 8.23
C TYR A 684 -8.77 30.43 7.57
N SER A 685 -8.01 31.33 8.20
CA SER A 685 -7.69 32.63 7.61
C SER A 685 -6.91 32.48 6.31
N ILE A 686 -6.97 33.50 5.45
CA ILE A 686 -6.26 33.53 4.17
C ILE A 686 -4.76 33.34 4.38
N ASP A 687 -4.16 34.02 5.34
CA ASP A 687 -2.71 33.98 5.55
C ASP A 687 -2.23 32.64 6.11
N LEU A 688 -2.94 32.08 7.10
CA LEU A 688 -2.64 30.75 7.63
C LEU A 688 -2.79 29.69 6.52
N SER A 689 -3.89 29.74 5.78
CA SER A 689 -4.18 28.80 4.69
C SER A 689 -3.09 28.83 3.61
N TRP A 690 -2.61 30.02 3.24
CA TRP A 690 -1.57 30.16 2.23
C TRP A 690 -0.24 29.56 2.69
N LYS A 691 0.18 29.85 3.92
CA LYS A 691 1.40 29.27 4.49
C LYS A 691 1.33 27.75 4.52
N LEU A 692 0.21 27.19 4.99
CA LEU A 692 0.00 25.74 5.03
C LEU A 692 0.01 25.10 3.63
N ALA A 693 -0.57 25.76 2.63
CA ALA A 693 -0.61 25.24 1.27
C ALA A 693 0.74 25.27 0.56
N THR A 694 1.59 26.25 0.86
CA THR A 694 2.88 26.49 0.19
C THR A 694 4.07 25.79 0.85
N MET A 695 3.94 25.38 2.12
CA MET A 695 4.98 24.58 2.80
C MET A 695 5.01 23.11 2.35
N SER A 696 6.11 22.42 2.66
CA SER A 696 6.24 20.99 2.39
C SER A 696 5.30 20.14 3.24
N ASP A 697 4.91 18.98 2.73
CA ASP A 697 4.03 18.02 3.41
C ASP A 697 4.55 17.64 4.80
N GLU A 698 5.86 17.47 4.96
CA GLU A 698 6.49 17.15 6.24
C GLU A 698 6.30 18.26 7.27
N LYS A 699 6.52 19.53 6.89
CA LYS A 699 6.31 20.68 7.78
C LYS A 699 4.84 20.86 8.12
N ARG A 700 3.96 20.68 7.14
CA ARG A 700 2.51 20.77 7.34
C ARG A 700 2.00 19.68 8.28
N ASN A 701 2.48 18.45 8.15
CA ASN A 701 2.13 17.36 9.06
C ASN A 701 2.62 17.65 10.48
N LEU A 702 3.86 18.16 10.63
CA LEU A 702 4.38 18.58 11.93
C LEU A 702 3.50 19.65 12.58
N PHE A 703 3.09 20.68 11.83
CA PHE A 703 2.15 21.70 12.32
C PHE A 703 0.87 21.08 12.89
N PHE A 704 0.23 20.16 12.17
CA PHE A 704 -0.99 19.52 12.66
C PHE A 704 -0.77 18.65 13.91
N GLU A 705 0.39 17.99 14.03
CA GLU A 705 0.74 17.24 15.24
C GLU A 705 1.04 18.16 16.44
N GLN A 706 1.69 19.30 16.21
CA GLN A 706 1.89 20.33 17.24
C GLN A 706 0.55 20.90 17.73
N ILE A 707 -0.40 21.15 16.82
CA ILE A 707 -1.77 21.55 17.17
C ILE A 707 -2.48 20.46 17.97
N ASN A 708 -2.40 19.19 17.57
CA ASN A 708 -3.00 18.06 18.31
C ASN A 708 -2.46 17.99 19.74
N THR A 709 -1.14 18.05 19.89
CA THR A 709 -0.47 17.98 21.20
C THR A 709 -0.84 19.19 22.07
N THR A 710 -0.93 20.38 21.47
CA THR A 710 -1.34 21.60 22.18
C THR A 710 -2.78 21.50 22.68
N ILE A 711 -3.71 21.03 21.84
CA ILE A 711 -5.11 20.82 22.23
C ILE A 711 -5.21 19.80 23.37
N TYR A 712 -4.56 18.65 23.23
CA TYR A 712 -4.52 17.61 24.26
C TYR A 712 -4.07 18.18 25.61
N ARG A 713 -2.95 18.92 25.63
CA ARG A 713 -2.41 19.54 26.85
C ARG A 713 -3.34 20.62 27.43
N LYS A 714 -4.00 21.43 26.59
CA LYS A 714 -4.96 22.46 27.04
C LYS A 714 -6.18 21.83 27.71
N ILE A 715 -6.76 20.79 27.10
CA ILE A 715 -7.90 20.05 27.68
C ILE A 715 -7.46 19.39 28.97
N ASN A 716 -6.31 18.70 28.97
CA ASN A 716 -5.78 18.02 30.15
C ASN A 716 -5.62 19.00 31.32
N LYS A 717 -4.94 20.14 31.09
CA LYS A 717 -4.72 21.17 32.11
C LYS A 717 -6.04 21.75 32.63
N LYS A 718 -7.04 21.95 31.77
CA LYS A 718 -8.31 22.58 32.15
C LYS A 718 -9.22 21.65 32.97
N TYR A 719 -9.18 20.34 32.69
CA TYR A 719 -10.12 19.37 33.26
C TYR A 719 -9.42 18.23 34.04
N ALA A 720 -8.15 18.39 34.41
CA ALA A 720 -7.40 17.46 35.27
C ALA A 720 -7.50 15.97 34.83
N ASN A 721 -7.32 15.67 33.54
CA ASN A 721 -7.48 14.35 32.90
C ASN A 721 -8.90 13.73 32.89
N SER A 722 -9.91 14.34 33.53
CA SER A 722 -11.26 13.73 33.65
C SER A 722 -11.99 13.50 32.33
N LEU A 723 -11.75 14.35 31.33
CA LEU A 723 -12.43 14.30 30.04
C LEU A 723 -11.63 13.61 28.93
N LEU A 724 -10.40 13.16 29.17
CA LEU A 724 -9.54 12.59 28.12
C LEU A 724 -9.57 11.07 28.14
N ASN A 725 -9.60 10.47 26.95
CA ASN A 725 -9.38 9.04 26.82
C ASN A 725 -7.87 8.74 26.84
N ASP A 726 -7.32 8.55 28.04
CA ASP A 726 -5.91 8.25 28.26
C ASP A 726 -5.52 6.81 27.88
N ASP A 727 -6.50 5.96 27.56
CA ASP A 727 -6.26 4.56 27.28
C ASP A 727 -5.78 4.30 25.84
N ASN A 728 -5.67 5.32 24.99
CA ASN A 728 -5.17 5.14 23.63
C ASN A 728 -3.61 5.05 23.59
N ILE A 729 -3.06 4.19 22.73
CA ILE A 729 -1.62 3.92 22.64
C ILE A 729 -0.79 5.16 22.29
N GLY A 730 -1.36 6.11 21.56
CA GLY A 730 -0.68 7.36 21.21
C GLY A 730 -0.50 8.26 22.42
N THR A 731 -1.45 8.25 23.35
CA THR A 731 -1.38 8.95 24.64
C THR A 731 -0.40 8.27 25.57
N TYR A 732 -0.42 6.94 25.67
CA TYR A 732 0.61 6.19 26.40
C TYR A 732 2.02 6.48 25.86
N THR A 733 2.20 6.51 24.54
CA THR A 733 3.48 6.85 23.91
C THR A 733 3.90 8.28 24.23
N TYR A 734 2.97 9.22 24.17
CA TYR A 734 3.20 10.62 24.54
C TYR A 734 3.64 10.75 25.99
N ASN A 735 2.94 10.09 26.91
CA ASN A 735 3.25 10.09 28.33
C ASN A 735 4.63 9.46 28.60
N TYR A 736 4.96 8.35 27.93
CA TYR A 736 6.28 7.72 28.02
C TYR A 736 7.39 8.67 27.57
N ILE A 737 7.23 9.33 26.41
CA ILE A 737 8.21 10.29 25.90
C ILE A 737 8.30 11.48 26.87
N ASN A 738 7.18 12.04 27.28
CA ASN A 738 7.11 13.21 28.14
C ASN A 738 7.75 12.97 29.52
N PHE A 739 7.58 11.78 30.08
CA PHE A 739 8.21 11.36 31.33
C PHE A 739 9.73 11.26 31.20
N ASN A 740 10.21 10.65 30.11
CA ASN A 740 11.62 10.39 29.87
C ASN A 740 12.42 11.61 29.37
N PHE A 741 11.75 12.50 28.64
CA PHE A 741 12.32 13.68 28.01
C PHE A 741 11.75 14.94 28.66
N GLY A 742 12.10 15.17 29.93
CA GLY A 742 11.69 16.36 30.67
C GLY A 742 12.38 17.64 30.19
N VAL A 743 11.83 18.80 30.56
CA VAL A 743 12.46 20.11 30.30
C VAL A 743 13.88 20.17 30.87
N GLY A 744 14.82 20.70 30.10
CA GLY A 744 16.24 20.74 30.43
C GLY A 744 17.02 19.46 30.05
N THR A 745 16.34 18.42 29.56
CA THR A 745 17.00 17.19 29.09
C THR A 745 17.66 17.43 27.74
N SER A 746 18.90 16.99 27.61
CA SER A 746 19.67 16.99 26.38
C SER A 746 19.76 15.59 25.77
N TYR A 747 19.91 15.53 24.46
CA TYR A 747 20.04 14.27 23.72
C TYR A 747 20.90 14.46 22.46
N THR A 748 21.40 13.35 21.94
CA THR A 748 22.20 13.26 20.70
C THR A 748 21.59 12.23 19.76
N LYS A 749 22.26 11.93 18.64
CA LYS A 749 21.83 10.88 17.72
C LYS A 749 21.73 9.50 18.40
N GLU A 750 22.71 9.15 19.24
CA GLU A 750 22.76 7.87 19.98
C GLU A 750 21.54 7.70 20.91
N HIS A 751 21.12 8.80 21.54
CA HIS A 751 19.93 8.83 22.40
C HIS A 751 18.64 8.60 21.62
N LEU A 752 18.54 9.13 20.40
CA LEU A 752 17.39 8.88 19.53
C LEU A 752 17.36 7.42 19.05
N GLU A 753 18.51 6.79 18.86
CA GLU A 753 18.62 5.36 18.56
C GLU A 753 18.16 4.52 19.76
N ALA A 754 18.55 4.90 20.99
CA ALA A 754 18.06 4.25 22.21
C ALA A 754 16.54 4.39 22.37
N LEU A 755 15.99 5.60 22.21
CA LEU A 755 14.54 5.82 22.23
C LEU A 755 13.82 5.02 21.12
N ALA A 756 14.46 4.85 19.95
CA ALA A 756 13.90 4.02 18.88
C ALA A 756 13.71 2.57 19.31
N VAL A 757 14.69 2.02 20.04
CA VAL A 757 14.66 0.65 20.57
C VAL A 757 13.63 0.54 21.70
N ASP A 758 13.58 1.53 22.59
CA ASP A 758 12.61 1.57 23.68
C ASP A 758 11.18 1.58 23.15
N LEU A 759 10.88 2.46 22.19
CA LEU A 759 9.57 2.54 21.56
C LEU A 759 9.24 1.27 20.77
N GLN A 760 10.22 0.64 20.09
CA GLN A 760 9.99 -0.64 19.42
C GLN A 760 9.62 -1.75 20.39
N THR A 761 10.32 -1.82 21.52
CA THR A 761 10.09 -2.82 22.56
C THR A 761 8.74 -2.57 23.25
N PHE A 762 8.50 -1.32 23.66
CA PHE A 762 7.28 -0.87 24.30
C PHE A 762 6.04 -1.09 23.43
N LEU A 763 6.14 -0.77 22.14
CA LEU A 763 5.04 -0.91 21.19
C LEU A 763 4.99 -2.28 20.51
N ALA A 764 5.89 -3.20 20.88
CA ALA A 764 6.03 -4.53 20.26
C ALA A 764 6.04 -4.52 18.72
N THR A 765 6.52 -3.43 18.09
CA THR A 765 6.55 -3.31 16.63
C THR A 765 7.82 -3.95 16.07
N LYS A 766 7.67 -4.81 15.06
CA LYS A 766 8.81 -5.41 14.34
C LYS A 766 9.52 -4.40 13.43
N LYS A 767 8.89 -3.25 13.14
CA LYS A 767 9.43 -2.26 12.20
C LYS A 767 10.33 -1.28 12.92
N LYS A 768 11.59 -1.18 12.48
CA LYS A 768 12.56 -0.25 13.04
C LYS A 768 12.10 1.21 12.85
N LEU A 769 11.98 1.96 13.94
CA LEU A 769 11.70 3.38 13.91
C LEU A 769 12.95 4.15 13.48
N THR A 770 12.79 5.09 12.54
CA THR A 770 13.90 5.92 12.07
C THR A 770 14.12 7.11 12.99
N ILE A 771 15.38 7.53 13.12
CA ILE A 771 15.78 8.72 13.90
C ILE A 771 14.98 9.95 13.45
N LYS A 772 14.81 10.13 12.13
CA LYS A 772 14.02 11.22 11.55
C LYS A 772 12.59 11.25 12.08
N LYS A 773 11.90 10.10 12.10
CA LYS A 773 10.54 10.00 12.65
C LYS A 773 10.48 10.38 14.13
N ILE A 774 11.45 9.91 14.91
CA ILE A 774 11.51 10.20 16.34
C ILE A 774 11.78 11.69 16.58
N SER A 775 12.67 12.29 15.80
CA SER A 775 12.91 13.74 15.86
C SER A 775 11.65 14.54 15.59
N LEU A 776 10.84 14.15 14.60
CA LEU A 776 9.55 14.80 14.31
C LEU A 776 8.55 14.64 15.46
N ILE A 777 8.50 13.46 16.09
CA ILE A 777 7.65 13.24 17.28
C ILE A 777 8.08 14.16 18.42
N LEU A 778 9.39 14.27 18.70
CA LEU A 778 9.87 15.18 19.74
C LEU A 778 9.57 16.65 19.42
N GLN A 779 9.74 17.07 18.16
CA GLN A 779 9.39 18.43 17.70
C GLN A 779 7.89 18.74 17.76
N SER A 780 7.03 17.71 17.71
CA SER A 780 5.59 17.90 17.90
C SER A 780 5.20 18.18 19.36
N ILE A 781 6.09 17.85 20.30
CA ILE A 781 5.84 17.96 21.75
C ILE A 781 6.62 19.13 22.37
N PHE A 782 7.84 19.39 21.89
CA PHE A 782 8.83 20.24 22.55
C PHE A 782 9.45 21.28 21.62
N VAL A 783 9.81 22.42 22.21
CA VAL A 783 10.79 23.34 21.63
C VAL A 783 12.20 22.83 21.92
N ILE A 784 12.98 22.61 20.87
CA ILE A 784 14.31 22.00 20.94
C ILE A 784 15.37 22.97 20.45
N GLU A 785 16.33 23.29 21.30
CA GLU A 785 17.53 24.04 20.93
C GLU A 785 18.63 23.09 20.43
N VAL A 786 19.36 23.48 19.38
CA VAL A 786 20.49 22.71 18.85
C VAL A 786 21.79 23.48 19.07
N LYS A 787 22.78 22.83 19.70
CA LYS A 787 24.15 23.35 19.84
C LYS A 787 25.16 22.42 19.20
N GLN A 788 26.17 23.00 18.57
CA GLN A 788 27.27 22.26 17.94
C GLN A 788 28.53 22.40 18.79
N HIS A 789 29.17 21.27 19.11
CA HIS A 789 30.39 21.23 19.91
C HIS A 789 31.51 20.49 19.14
N ARG A 790 32.75 20.97 19.27
CA ARG A 790 33.97 20.37 18.68
C ARG A 790 34.95 20.02 19.79
N GLY A 791 35.60 18.86 19.69
CA GLY A 791 36.74 18.51 20.56
C GLY A 791 36.48 18.64 22.06
N VAL A 792 35.36 18.09 22.56
CA VAL A 792 34.99 18.19 23.98
C VAL A 792 34.97 16.83 24.65
N THR A 793 35.66 16.72 25.78
CA THR A 793 35.47 15.67 26.80
C THR A 793 34.29 16.07 27.66
N GLY A 794 33.21 15.27 27.63
CA GLY A 794 32.09 15.33 28.60
C GLY A 794 31.41 16.69 28.79
N LEU A 795 30.28 16.91 28.13
CA LEU A 795 29.49 18.13 28.32
C LEU A 795 28.62 18.06 29.60
N PRO A 796 28.47 19.16 30.38
CA PRO A 796 27.77 19.19 31.66
C PRO A 796 26.23 19.27 31.48
N TYR A 797 25.68 18.49 30.57
CA TYR A 797 24.23 18.45 30.33
C TYR A 797 23.58 17.26 31.04
N LYS A 798 22.30 17.42 31.40
CA LYS A 798 21.45 16.31 31.84
C LYS A 798 21.01 15.53 30.61
N TYR A 799 21.57 14.34 30.40
CA TYR A 799 21.27 13.53 29.23
C TYR A 799 20.13 12.54 29.45
N TYR A 800 19.38 12.22 28.38
CA TYR A 800 18.52 11.05 28.36
C TYR A 800 19.33 9.79 28.67
N LYS A 801 18.85 8.91 29.57
CA LYS A 801 19.51 7.64 29.92
C LYS A 801 21.00 7.72 30.32
N ASN A 802 21.52 8.82 30.88
CA ASN A 802 22.95 8.93 31.28
C ASN A 802 23.96 8.41 30.23
N ILE A 803 23.60 8.41 28.94
CA ILE A 803 24.49 7.98 27.87
C ILE A 803 25.41 9.17 27.60
N LEU A 804 26.61 9.15 28.15
CA LEU A 804 27.60 10.19 27.89
C LEU A 804 28.03 10.08 26.42
N PRO A 805 27.89 11.16 25.61
CA PRO A 805 28.31 11.11 24.22
C PRO A 805 29.79 10.74 24.13
N ASN A 806 30.13 9.85 23.20
CA ASN A 806 31.52 9.46 22.98
C ASN A 806 32.41 10.70 22.73
N PRO A 807 33.57 10.82 23.41
CA PRO A 807 34.51 11.90 23.14
C PRO A 807 34.87 11.93 21.65
N VAL A 808 34.72 13.09 21.03
CA VAL A 808 35.08 13.28 19.62
C VAL A 808 36.46 13.92 19.52
N THR A 809 37.28 13.38 18.63
CA THR A 809 38.54 14.01 18.21
C THR A 809 38.26 15.35 17.53
N ASP A 810 39.26 16.23 17.48
CA ASP A 810 39.17 17.65 17.07
C ASP A 810 38.55 17.90 15.68
N LYS A 811 38.41 16.85 14.85
CA LYS A 811 37.81 16.90 13.51
C LYS A 811 36.31 16.57 13.48
N LYS A 812 35.71 16.01 14.53
CA LYS A 812 34.29 15.61 14.56
C LYS A 812 33.44 16.59 15.38
N VAL A 813 32.30 17.00 14.81
CA VAL A 813 31.30 17.87 15.47
C VAL A 813 30.20 17.00 16.06
N ILE A 814 29.89 17.19 17.36
CA ILE A 814 28.68 16.62 17.98
C ILE A 814 27.58 17.67 17.96
N ARG A 815 26.37 17.26 17.61
CA ARG A 815 25.14 18.04 17.76
C ARG A 815 24.42 17.58 19.02
N VAL A 816 24.24 18.51 19.96
CA VAL A 816 23.47 18.29 21.19
C VAL A 816 22.17 19.07 21.08
N TYR A 817 21.07 18.36 21.30
CA TYR A 817 19.71 18.87 21.26
C TYR A 817 19.22 19.01 22.70
N THR A 818 18.60 20.13 23.08
CA THR A 818 18.14 20.38 24.45
C THR A 818 16.68 20.83 24.46
N ILE A 819 15.86 20.16 25.27
CA ILE A 819 14.44 20.48 25.45
C ILE A 819 14.31 21.73 26.31
N LYS A 820 13.69 22.78 25.78
CA LYS A 820 13.52 24.07 26.46
C LYS A 820 12.22 24.20 27.21
N LYS A 821 11.14 23.79 26.56
CA LYS A 821 9.78 23.78 27.08
C LYS A 821 8.95 22.90 26.16
N HIS A 822 7.75 22.57 26.59
CA HIS A 822 6.75 22.07 25.65
C HIS A 822 6.36 23.17 24.67
N ILE A 823 6.02 22.77 23.45
CA ILE A 823 5.57 23.70 22.42
C ILE A 823 4.22 24.34 22.79
N ASP A 824 4.04 25.61 22.47
CA ASP A 824 2.80 26.37 22.60
C ASP A 824 2.42 27.10 21.29
N ILE A 825 1.30 27.84 21.31
CA ILE A 825 0.79 28.53 20.11
C ILE A 825 1.76 29.61 19.64
N GLU A 826 2.42 30.33 20.55
CA GLU A 826 3.36 31.39 20.19
C GLU A 826 4.60 30.85 19.51
N ASP A 827 5.08 29.69 19.94
CA ASP A 827 6.16 28.98 19.26
C ASP A 827 5.76 28.59 17.81
N ILE A 828 4.56 28.04 17.64
CA ILE A 828 4.04 27.64 16.31
C ILE A 828 3.88 28.88 15.41
N LYS A 829 3.37 29.99 15.94
CA LYS A 829 3.26 31.26 15.21
C LYS A 829 4.61 31.76 14.73
N LYS A 830 5.62 31.73 15.60
CA LYS A 830 6.98 32.12 15.29
C LYS A 830 7.60 31.22 14.22
N GLU A 831 7.40 29.91 14.30
CA GLU A 831 7.86 28.95 13.27
C GLU A 831 7.22 29.22 11.89
N LEU A 832 5.97 29.67 11.88
CA LEU A 832 5.26 30.07 10.67
C LEU A 832 5.53 31.52 10.24
N GLY A 833 6.24 32.32 11.05
CA GLY A 833 6.44 33.75 10.82
C GLY A 833 5.12 34.54 10.73
N LEU A 834 4.11 34.17 11.52
CA LEU A 834 2.86 34.93 11.63
C LEU A 834 3.10 36.19 12.47
N ILE A 835 2.35 37.26 12.21
CA ILE A 835 2.39 38.48 13.02
C ILE A 835 1.79 38.19 14.41
N ASP A 836 2.32 38.83 15.45
CA ASP A 836 1.93 38.54 16.84
C ASP A 836 0.41 38.70 17.09
N ASN A 837 -0.23 39.64 16.39
CA ASN A 837 -1.67 39.90 16.49
C ASN A 837 -2.57 38.93 15.68
N ASP A 838 -2.01 37.99 14.93
CA ASP A 838 -2.81 37.01 14.17
C ASP A 838 -3.38 35.94 15.13
N LEU A 839 -4.71 35.94 15.32
CA LEU A 839 -5.42 35.00 16.19
C LEU A 839 -5.92 33.74 15.48
N SER A 840 -5.48 33.49 14.23
CA SER A 840 -6.01 32.40 13.42
C SER A 840 -5.75 31.02 14.03
N ILE A 841 -4.59 30.82 14.67
CA ILE A 841 -4.23 29.55 15.30
C ILE A 841 -5.02 29.34 16.59
N GLU A 842 -5.21 30.40 17.37
CA GLU A 842 -6.03 30.40 18.58
C GLU A 842 -7.46 30.02 18.26
N HIS A 843 -8.08 30.70 17.29
CA HIS A 843 -9.43 30.40 16.84
C HIS A 843 -9.55 28.96 16.32
N LEU A 844 -8.54 28.47 15.58
CA LEU A 844 -8.49 27.08 15.12
C LEU A 844 -8.46 26.10 16.30
N VAL A 845 -7.60 26.35 17.28
CA VAL A 845 -7.44 25.52 18.49
C VAL A 845 -8.74 25.53 19.31
N GLU A 846 -9.34 26.70 19.53
CA GLU A 846 -10.58 26.85 20.28
C GLU A 846 -11.78 26.20 19.59
N ALA A 847 -11.97 26.45 18.29
CA ALA A 847 -13.03 25.83 17.50
C ALA A 847 -12.93 24.29 17.55
N ARG A 848 -11.70 23.76 17.50
CA ARG A 848 -11.47 22.33 17.60
C ARG A 848 -11.70 21.78 19.00
N ILE A 849 -11.29 22.49 20.05
CA ILE A 849 -11.61 22.14 21.45
C ILE A 849 -13.13 22.10 21.64
N ASN A 850 -13.86 23.12 21.20
CA ASN A 850 -15.31 23.20 21.34
C ASN A 850 -16.00 22.05 20.59
N LYS A 851 -15.54 21.72 19.37
CA LYS A 851 -16.06 20.58 18.62
C LYS A 851 -15.84 19.25 19.35
N LEU A 852 -14.67 19.06 19.96
CA LEU A 852 -14.34 17.85 20.73
C LEU A 852 -15.17 17.75 22.01
N LEU A 853 -15.35 18.87 22.72
CA LEU A 853 -16.22 18.92 23.90
C LEU A 853 -17.67 18.61 23.50
N ASN A 854 -18.19 19.20 22.43
CA ASN A 854 -19.57 18.96 21.98
C ASN A 854 -19.82 17.54 21.45
N ALA A 855 -18.79 16.70 21.30
CA ALA A 855 -18.95 15.31 20.88
C ALA A 855 -19.36 14.37 22.02
N ILE A 856 -19.24 14.79 23.28
CA ILE A 856 -19.68 14.04 24.46
C ILE A 856 -21.02 14.60 24.92
N ASP A 857 -21.94 13.70 25.27
CA ASP A 857 -23.26 14.05 25.82
C ASP A 857 -23.12 14.87 27.12
N GLU A 858 -24.06 15.77 27.42
CA GLU A 858 -23.99 16.59 28.65
C GLU A 858 -24.04 15.73 29.91
N THR A 859 -24.84 14.67 29.91
CA THR A 859 -24.93 13.71 31.03
C THR A 859 -23.62 12.95 31.20
N GLU A 860 -22.99 12.54 30.11
CA GLU A 860 -21.68 11.87 30.14
C GLU A 860 -20.56 12.82 30.62
N LYS A 861 -20.61 14.10 30.24
CA LYS A 861 -19.69 15.12 30.75
C LYS A 861 -19.86 15.34 32.24
N GLU A 862 -21.10 15.46 32.72
CA GLU A 862 -21.38 15.61 34.15
C GLU A 862 -20.84 14.40 34.92
N VAL A 863 -21.13 13.17 34.49
CA VAL A 863 -20.59 11.95 35.13
C VAL A 863 -19.05 11.95 35.16
N LEU A 864 -18.38 12.32 34.07
CA LEU A 864 -16.92 12.38 34.00
C LEU A 864 -16.33 13.48 34.90
N LEU A 865 -17.01 14.60 35.05
CA LEU A 865 -16.58 15.73 35.87
C LEU A 865 -16.93 15.54 37.35
N GLU A 866 -18.04 14.86 37.68
CA GLU A 866 -18.54 14.60 39.03
C GLU A 866 -17.81 13.46 39.74
N GLY A 867 -17.17 12.53 39.00
CA GLY A 867 -16.26 11.52 39.56
C GLY A 867 -14.99 12.06 40.25
N LEU A 868 -14.92 13.38 40.47
CA LEU A 868 -13.88 14.12 41.19
C LEU A 868 -14.28 14.48 42.64
N ILE A 869 -15.43 14.01 43.16
CA ILE A 869 -15.75 14.13 44.61
C ILE A 869 -15.30 12.88 45.38
#